data_AF-A0A359CYH1-F1
#
_entry.id   AF-A0A359CYH1-F1
#
_cell.length_a   1.000
_cell.length_b   1.000
_cell.length_c   1.000
_cell.angle_alpha   90.00
_cell.angle_beta   90.00
_cell.angle_gamma   90.00
#
_symmetry.space_group_name_H-M   'P 1'
#
loop_
_entity.id
_entity.type
_entity.pdbx_description
1 polymer ?
#
loop_
_entity_poly.entity_id
_entity_poly.type
_entity_poly.pdbx_seq_one_letter_code
_entity_poly.pdbx_strand_id
1 'polypeptide(L)'
;MKVSVFNNFNKVSDNLEITVILEQLKSDKYKNRILQLRNLLVAGNESEYNNKKKSLPAFTPCGLFEGGRKMEFLKEYSGLIILDIDKLPPDQLAQIKQTAQGIVFTYCVFTSPSGNGCKILTHVKTCHWHVSQTQSNHLTAFNQIKQHYESILNVPIDPSGKDITRLCFFSWDPEIYINPDAPAYEITDQCKDAPLAHLSWTITEQIEYIIQQIEQHQIDITSEYKDWLSICFALIDALGAGARQPFHRISRFYHKYNSEECNKQFDKCLNSNNSGITVKSFFHFAKQQGILCKDVPPARLTSNKGDTQPLQPTNTTFTPVHASVTLSEAEGSIQPPQQLDNCKDVPLARLESKKENQEQTDPIAGKQSNHHSVRSRKATNKFHLVRDYLFENFDIRYNSVSTNFEYKEKDQEIYEPMNENDIFIKMQLDGLSFSLSNLVAFLKSSMVSKYNPFTQYFESLPPWDGKTDFIQELVSFVNLKPELCDRFDKHFKKWLVRVVKCALADSYFNKQAFILVHDKQNSGKSTFCRFLCPPTLKNYIAENLSIDKDSRILLTTNLLINLDELSTLSKVEINSLKSLFSKDKINDRLPYDRKNSIIPRRASFIGSTNQAEFLNDESGSVRWLCFEIRSIDWSYKEKVNIDNVWSQAYTLYKSGFHCDLTPEEIKENEEYNRQFNITTTEYELIHKYLSPGTREHNDCFMTATDILLYLAEQTNGKVKLNNINVGRALKMLSFARDKNYPDKNYGYFVFKKIL
;
A
#
# COMPACT_ATOMS: atom_id res chain seq x y z
N MET A 1 -10.77 -34.57 2.95
CA MET A 1 -10.22 -33.37 3.61
C MET A 1 -11.27 -32.27 3.53
N LYS A 2 -11.61 -31.65 4.67
CA LYS A 2 -12.67 -30.65 4.75
C LYS A 2 -12.15 -29.23 4.54
N VAL A 3 -12.98 -28.39 3.94
CA VAL A 3 -12.74 -26.96 3.73
C VAL A 3 -14.00 -26.16 4.06
N SER A 4 -13.82 -24.92 4.51
CA SER A 4 -14.95 -24.07 4.86
C SER A 4 -15.57 -23.39 3.63
N VAL A 5 -16.90 -23.44 3.58
CA VAL A 5 -17.75 -22.66 2.66
C VAL A 5 -18.25 -21.42 3.39
N PHE A 6 -18.26 -20.29 2.70
CA PHE A 6 -18.59 -18.98 3.21
C PHE A 6 -19.70 -18.31 2.41
N ASN A 7 -20.62 -17.67 3.14
CA ASN A 7 -21.53 -16.67 2.61
C ASN A 7 -21.06 -15.27 3.03
N ASN A 8 -21.26 -14.28 2.16
CA ASN A 8 -20.86 -12.88 2.37
C ASN A 8 -19.38 -12.75 2.82
N PHE A 9 -18.49 -13.51 2.17
CA PHE A 9 -17.02 -13.55 2.35
C PHE A 9 -16.46 -14.03 3.69
N ASN A 10 -17.17 -13.83 4.80
CA ASN A 10 -16.57 -13.92 6.14
C ASN A 10 -17.35 -14.83 7.10
N LYS A 11 -18.64 -15.14 6.82
CA LYS A 11 -19.43 -16.05 7.65
C LYS A 11 -19.30 -17.47 7.10
N VAL A 12 -18.67 -18.36 7.87
CA VAL A 12 -18.71 -19.81 7.63
C VAL A 12 -20.17 -20.24 7.60
N SER A 13 -20.57 -20.92 6.54
CA SER A 13 -21.94 -21.40 6.30
C SER A 13 -22.04 -22.92 6.25
N ASP A 14 -20.97 -23.60 5.85
CA ASP A 14 -20.87 -25.07 5.79
C ASP A 14 -19.39 -25.49 5.81
N ASN A 15 -19.11 -26.76 6.10
CA ASN A 15 -17.77 -27.36 6.13
C ASN A 15 -17.79 -28.69 5.37
N LEU A 16 -17.50 -28.63 4.07
CA LEU A 16 -17.65 -29.74 3.14
C LEU A 16 -16.31 -30.44 2.85
N GLU A 17 -16.37 -31.72 2.50
CA GLU A 17 -15.24 -32.41 1.86
C GLU A 17 -14.95 -31.76 0.50
N ILE A 18 -13.66 -31.63 0.14
CA ILE A 18 -13.28 -31.03 -1.15
C ILE A 18 -13.89 -31.77 -2.35
N THR A 19 -14.00 -33.11 -2.29
CA THR A 19 -14.65 -33.93 -3.34
C THR A 19 -16.11 -33.51 -3.58
N VAL A 20 -16.88 -33.32 -2.50
CA VAL A 20 -18.28 -32.84 -2.55
C VAL A 20 -18.39 -31.41 -3.10
N ILE A 21 -17.32 -30.61 -3.01
CA ILE A 21 -17.25 -29.31 -3.71
C ILE A 21 -17.00 -29.52 -5.20
N LEU A 22 -16.04 -30.37 -5.61
CA LEU A 22 -15.73 -30.61 -7.02
C LEU A 22 -16.92 -31.26 -7.76
N GLU A 23 -17.62 -32.19 -7.12
CA GLU A 23 -18.91 -32.74 -7.60
C GLU A 23 -19.94 -31.64 -7.85
N GLN A 24 -20.05 -30.67 -6.94
CA GLN A 24 -20.96 -29.54 -7.10
C GLN A 24 -20.56 -28.59 -8.23
N LEU A 25 -19.26 -28.41 -8.50
CA LEU A 25 -18.75 -27.65 -9.65
C LEU A 25 -19.06 -28.35 -10.98
N LYS A 26 -19.02 -29.70 -11.00
CA LYS A 26 -19.40 -30.53 -12.16
C LYS A 26 -20.90 -30.51 -12.41
N SER A 27 -21.69 -30.56 -11.34
CA SER A 27 -23.15 -30.63 -11.38
C SER A 27 -23.82 -29.34 -11.88
N ASP A 28 -25.04 -29.46 -12.39
CA ASP A 28 -25.87 -28.31 -12.78
C ASP A 28 -26.26 -27.37 -11.60
N LYS A 29 -25.90 -27.67 -10.34
CA LYS A 29 -26.29 -26.93 -9.12
C LYS A 29 -26.07 -25.41 -9.21
N TYR A 30 -24.98 -24.98 -9.84
CA TYR A 30 -24.66 -23.55 -10.00
C TYR A 30 -24.85 -23.01 -11.43
N LYS A 31 -25.12 -23.87 -12.41
CA LYS A 31 -25.21 -23.57 -13.86
C LYS A 31 -26.00 -22.32 -14.17
N ASN A 32 -27.24 -22.22 -13.72
CA ASN A 32 -28.11 -21.07 -14.02
C ASN A 32 -27.55 -19.74 -13.47
N ARG A 33 -26.90 -19.75 -12.30
CA ARG A 33 -26.28 -18.55 -11.70
C ARG A 33 -25.00 -18.17 -12.45
N ILE A 34 -24.23 -19.15 -12.91
CA ILE A 34 -22.97 -18.93 -13.64
C ILE A 34 -23.23 -18.50 -15.09
N LEU A 35 -24.22 -19.09 -15.78
CA LEU A 35 -24.66 -18.64 -17.11
C LEU A 35 -25.19 -17.20 -17.07
N GLN A 36 -25.98 -16.83 -16.06
CA GLN A 36 -26.40 -15.43 -15.87
C GLN A 36 -25.20 -14.47 -15.70
N LEU A 37 -24.15 -14.89 -14.99
CA LEU A 37 -22.93 -14.09 -14.82
C LEU A 37 -22.11 -13.98 -16.11
N ARG A 38 -21.96 -15.08 -16.88
CA ARG A 38 -21.27 -15.08 -18.18
C ARG A 38 -22.03 -14.22 -19.20
N ASN A 39 -23.36 -14.30 -19.23
CA ASN A 39 -24.20 -13.45 -20.09
C ASN A 39 -24.06 -11.95 -19.78
N LEU A 40 -23.90 -11.57 -18.51
CA LEU A 40 -23.65 -10.17 -18.13
C LEU A 40 -22.29 -9.65 -18.64
N LEU A 41 -21.27 -10.50 -18.69
CA LEU A 41 -19.97 -10.13 -19.29
C LEU A 41 -20.06 -9.99 -20.81
N VAL A 42 -20.76 -10.92 -21.49
CA VAL A 42 -21.03 -10.83 -22.95
C VAL A 42 -21.82 -9.56 -23.29
N ALA A 43 -22.72 -9.11 -22.40
CA ALA A 43 -23.46 -7.86 -22.53
C ALA A 43 -22.70 -6.60 -22.06
N GLY A 44 -21.41 -6.71 -21.68
CA GLY A 44 -20.59 -5.57 -21.21
C GLY A 44 -20.93 -5.04 -19.80
N ASN A 45 -21.85 -5.68 -19.08
CA ASN A 45 -22.37 -5.22 -17.78
C ASN A 45 -21.44 -5.64 -16.61
N GLU A 46 -20.15 -5.28 -16.68
CA GLU A 46 -19.14 -5.66 -15.69
C GLU A 46 -19.50 -5.27 -14.25
N SER A 47 -20.10 -4.09 -14.04
CA SER A 47 -20.52 -3.62 -12.71
C SER A 47 -21.57 -4.54 -12.08
N GLU A 48 -22.54 -5.00 -12.88
CA GLU A 48 -23.58 -5.91 -12.42
C GLU A 48 -23.04 -7.33 -12.21
N TYR A 49 -22.19 -7.83 -13.12
CA TYR A 49 -21.45 -9.08 -12.94
C TYR A 49 -20.66 -9.06 -11.62
N ASN A 50 -19.88 -8.01 -11.37
CA ASN A 50 -19.08 -7.88 -10.16
C ASN A 50 -19.92 -7.82 -8.89
N ASN A 51 -21.14 -7.28 -8.94
CA ASN A 51 -22.05 -7.26 -7.79
C ASN A 51 -22.79 -8.59 -7.61
N LYS A 52 -23.26 -9.24 -8.67
CA LYS A 52 -23.90 -10.57 -8.59
C LYS A 52 -22.90 -11.68 -8.23
N LYS A 53 -21.64 -11.62 -8.69
CA LYS A 53 -20.57 -12.57 -8.31
C LYS A 53 -20.36 -12.62 -6.80
N LYS A 54 -20.46 -11.48 -6.10
CA LYS A 54 -20.36 -11.39 -4.64
C LYS A 54 -21.47 -12.13 -3.88
N SER A 55 -22.55 -12.55 -4.56
CA SER A 55 -23.66 -13.35 -4.00
C SER A 55 -23.53 -14.86 -4.24
N LEU A 56 -22.48 -15.31 -4.94
CA LEU A 56 -22.12 -16.73 -5.00
C LEU A 56 -21.50 -17.15 -3.66
N PRO A 57 -21.79 -18.38 -3.18
CA PRO A 57 -20.95 -19.02 -2.17
C PRO A 57 -19.50 -19.10 -2.64
N ALA A 58 -18.57 -19.09 -1.69
CA ALA A 58 -17.14 -19.30 -1.94
C ALA A 58 -16.56 -20.21 -0.87
N PHE A 59 -15.46 -20.91 -1.17
CA PHE A 59 -14.76 -21.78 -0.22
C PHE A 59 -13.29 -21.39 -0.12
N THR A 60 -12.61 -21.77 0.96
CA THR A 60 -11.15 -21.64 1.10
C THR A 60 -10.49 -22.97 0.76
N PRO A 61 -9.91 -23.17 -0.46
CA PRO A 61 -9.32 -24.45 -0.83
C PRO A 61 -8.25 -24.90 0.15
N CYS A 62 -7.48 -23.94 0.69
CA CYS A 62 -6.32 -24.18 1.52
C CYS A 62 -6.65 -24.59 2.97
N GLY A 63 -7.89 -24.49 3.47
CA GLY A 63 -8.17 -24.88 4.86
C GLY A 63 -9.62 -24.83 5.37
N LEU A 64 -9.77 -25.38 6.57
CA LEU A 64 -10.97 -25.38 7.40
C LEU A 64 -10.87 -24.28 8.45
N PHE A 65 -11.95 -23.52 8.66
CA PHE A 65 -12.00 -22.36 9.55
C PHE A 65 -13.17 -22.41 10.53
N GLU A 66 -12.99 -21.82 11.71
CA GLU A 66 -14.02 -21.77 12.76
C GLU A 66 -14.06 -20.37 13.39
N GLY A 67 -15.24 -19.73 13.38
CA GLY A 67 -15.44 -18.36 13.86
C GLY A 67 -15.35 -17.28 12.77
N GLY A 68 -14.62 -17.50 11.66
CA GLY A 68 -14.61 -16.58 10.51
C GLY A 68 -13.45 -16.82 9.55
N ARG A 69 -13.34 -16.00 8.50
CA ARG A 69 -12.26 -16.11 7.50
C ARG A 69 -11.03 -15.26 7.83
N LYS A 70 -10.15 -15.78 8.68
CA LYS A 70 -8.83 -15.21 9.01
C LYS A 70 -7.87 -16.32 9.45
N MET A 71 -6.56 -16.07 9.40
CA MET A 71 -5.54 -16.99 9.95
C MET A 71 -5.76 -17.32 11.44
N GLU A 72 -6.22 -16.36 12.26
CA GLU A 72 -6.56 -16.58 13.68
C GLU A 72 -7.79 -17.49 13.90
N PHE A 73 -8.44 -17.92 12.83
CA PHE A 73 -9.58 -18.84 12.81
C PHE A 73 -9.31 -20.12 12.01
N LEU A 74 -8.07 -20.34 11.52
CA LEU A 74 -7.70 -21.57 10.81
C LEU A 74 -7.71 -22.74 11.82
N LYS A 75 -8.58 -23.72 11.57
CA LYS A 75 -8.74 -24.92 12.40
C LYS A 75 -7.88 -26.08 11.90
N GLU A 76 -7.81 -26.25 10.58
CA GLU A 76 -7.10 -27.34 9.93
C GLU A 76 -6.57 -26.86 8.57
N TYR A 77 -5.31 -27.14 8.27
CA TYR A 77 -4.72 -26.85 6.95
C TYR A 77 -4.93 -28.05 6.03
N SER A 78 -5.54 -27.81 4.88
CA SER A 78 -6.02 -28.86 3.97
C SER A 78 -4.93 -29.62 3.21
N GLY A 79 -3.68 -29.14 3.18
CA GLY A 79 -2.67 -29.66 2.25
C GLY A 79 -2.97 -29.36 0.76
N LEU A 80 -3.90 -28.45 0.45
CA LEU A 80 -4.17 -27.98 -0.92
C LEU A 80 -3.56 -26.59 -1.17
N ILE A 81 -3.04 -26.44 -2.39
CA ILE A 81 -2.64 -25.17 -3.00
C ILE A 81 -3.63 -24.88 -4.14
N ILE A 82 -4.04 -23.61 -4.28
CA ILE A 82 -4.78 -23.12 -5.44
C ILE A 82 -3.92 -22.20 -6.29
N LEU A 83 -3.86 -22.48 -7.59
CA LEU A 83 -3.32 -21.61 -8.61
C LEU A 83 -4.47 -20.97 -9.39
N ASP A 84 -4.31 -19.70 -9.74
CA ASP A 84 -5.37 -18.88 -10.33
C ASP A 84 -4.84 -18.14 -11.57
N ILE A 85 -5.52 -18.30 -12.71
CA ILE A 85 -5.18 -17.66 -13.98
C ILE A 85 -6.47 -17.07 -14.57
N ASP A 86 -6.65 -15.74 -14.51
CA ASP A 86 -7.82 -15.04 -15.06
C ASP A 86 -7.46 -14.25 -16.35
N LYS A 87 -8.46 -13.89 -17.17
CA LYS A 87 -8.37 -13.13 -18.44
C LYS A 87 -7.79 -13.89 -19.65
N LEU A 88 -7.96 -15.21 -19.68
CA LEU A 88 -7.56 -16.07 -20.80
C LEU A 88 -8.58 -15.99 -21.95
N PRO A 89 -8.16 -15.82 -23.23
CA PRO A 89 -8.98 -16.10 -24.40
C PRO A 89 -9.46 -17.57 -24.42
N PRO A 90 -10.57 -17.90 -25.11
CA PRO A 90 -11.14 -19.25 -25.08
C PRO A 90 -10.17 -20.37 -25.49
N ASP A 91 -9.42 -20.16 -26.58
CA ASP A 91 -8.48 -21.17 -27.10
C ASP A 91 -7.30 -21.38 -26.15
N GLN A 92 -6.78 -20.28 -25.57
CA GLN A 92 -5.71 -20.33 -24.59
C GLN A 92 -6.18 -20.99 -23.28
N LEU A 93 -7.43 -20.75 -22.86
CA LEU A 93 -8.05 -21.42 -21.71
C LEU A 93 -8.18 -22.93 -21.95
N ALA A 94 -8.61 -23.35 -23.14
CA ALA A 94 -8.69 -24.77 -23.50
C ALA A 94 -7.29 -25.42 -23.50
N GLN A 95 -6.30 -24.77 -24.11
CA GLN A 95 -4.91 -25.23 -24.12
C GLN A 95 -4.33 -25.33 -22.70
N ILE A 96 -4.50 -24.31 -21.86
CA ILE A 96 -4.04 -24.31 -20.46
C ILE A 96 -4.75 -25.39 -19.64
N LYS A 97 -6.08 -25.57 -19.83
CA LYS A 97 -6.80 -26.69 -19.20
C LYS A 97 -6.19 -28.02 -19.63
N GLN A 98 -5.87 -28.22 -20.91
CA GLN A 98 -5.29 -29.48 -21.42
C GLN A 98 -3.86 -29.72 -20.90
N THR A 99 -2.97 -28.73 -20.99
CA THR A 99 -1.58 -28.86 -20.51
C THR A 99 -1.52 -29.08 -19.01
N ALA A 100 -2.35 -28.41 -18.21
CA ALA A 100 -2.40 -28.60 -16.77
C ALA A 100 -2.79 -30.04 -16.38
N GLN A 101 -3.67 -30.70 -17.14
CA GLN A 101 -4.04 -32.11 -16.91
C GLN A 101 -2.88 -33.10 -17.11
N GLY A 102 -1.87 -32.72 -17.90
CA GLY A 102 -0.64 -33.51 -18.09
C GLY A 102 0.41 -33.33 -16.99
N ILE A 103 0.24 -32.37 -16.07
CA ILE A 103 1.16 -32.14 -14.96
C ILE A 103 0.82 -33.11 -13.83
N VAL A 104 1.77 -33.97 -13.45
CA VAL A 104 1.54 -35.11 -12.53
C VAL A 104 0.94 -34.68 -11.17
N PHE A 105 1.25 -33.49 -10.68
CA PHE A 105 0.77 -32.96 -9.39
C PHE A 105 -0.64 -32.33 -9.45
N THR A 106 -1.30 -32.32 -10.61
CA THR A 106 -2.62 -31.70 -10.80
C THR A 106 -3.71 -32.56 -10.19
N TYR A 107 -4.26 -32.12 -9.06
CA TYR A 107 -5.42 -32.77 -8.43
C TYR A 107 -6.74 -32.38 -9.13
N CYS A 108 -6.86 -31.13 -9.58
CA CYS A 108 -8.10 -30.65 -10.21
C CYS A 108 -7.84 -29.46 -11.15
N VAL A 109 -8.59 -29.37 -12.26
CA VAL A 109 -8.61 -28.19 -13.15
C VAL A 109 -10.04 -27.81 -13.50
N PHE A 110 -10.43 -26.55 -13.28
CA PHE A 110 -11.77 -26.06 -13.61
C PHE A 110 -11.82 -24.59 -14.05
N THR A 111 -12.87 -24.28 -14.80
CA THR A 111 -13.16 -22.95 -15.36
C THR A 111 -13.78 -22.03 -14.32
N SER A 112 -13.33 -20.77 -14.29
CA SER A 112 -13.79 -19.74 -13.36
C SER A 112 -15.24 -19.28 -13.64
N PRO A 113 -15.88 -18.56 -12.69
CA PRO A 113 -17.24 -18.04 -12.89
C PRO A 113 -17.41 -17.13 -14.12
N SER A 114 -16.37 -16.40 -14.55
CA SER A 114 -16.44 -15.57 -15.77
C SER A 114 -16.33 -16.36 -17.07
N GLY A 115 -15.90 -17.63 -17.04
CA GLY A 115 -15.68 -18.42 -18.24
C GLY A 115 -14.36 -18.13 -18.98
N ASN A 116 -13.55 -17.19 -18.50
CA ASN A 116 -12.29 -16.75 -19.11
C ASN A 116 -11.10 -16.87 -18.14
N GLY A 117 -11.10 -17.89 -17.29
CA GLY A 117 -10.03 -18.14 -16.34
C GLY A 117 -10.00 -19.59 -15.87
N CYS A 118 -8.81 -20.06 -15.52
CA CYS A 118 -8.52 -21.41 -15.04
C CYS A 118 -8.19 -21.37 -13.55
N LYS A 119 -8.72 -22.33 -12.78
CA LYS A 119 -8.32 -22.60 -11.40
C LYS A 119 -7.75 -24.02 -11.36
N ILE A 120 -6.57 -24.17 -10.78
CA ILE A 120 -5.88 -25.46 -10.62
C ILE A 120 -5.70 -25.73 -9.13
N LEU A 121 -5.94 -26.97 -8.70
CA LEU A 121 -5.61 -27.43 -7.34
C LEU A 121 -4.47 -28.45 -7.37
N THR A 122 -3.59 -28.36 -6.39
CA THR A 122 -2.42 -29.22 -6.22
C THR A 122 -2.32 -29.66 -4.76
N HIS A 123 -2.04 -30.94 -4.51
CA HIS A 123 -1.71 -31.42 -3.16
C HIS A 123 -0.27 -31.06 -2.79
N VAL A 124 -0.01 -30.74 -1.52
CA VAL A 124 1.34 -30.59 -0.95
C VAL A 124 1.53 -31.50 0.26
N LYS A 125 2.71 -32.09 0.38
CA LYS A 125 3.06 -33.07 1.41
C LYS A 125 3.31 -32.38 2.76
N THR A 126 2.37 -32.52 3.69
CA THR A 126 2.34 -31.81 4.98
C THR A 126 2.87 -32.60 6.19
N CYS A 127 3.20 -33.89 6.03
CA CYS A 127 3.50 -34.81 7.15
C CYS A 127 4.69 -34.41 8.04
N HIS A 128 5.57 -33.52 7.56
CA HIS A 128 6.73 -33.00 8.30
C HIS A 128 6.54 -31.55 8.78
N TRP A 129 5.37 -30.93 8.55
CA TRP A 129 5.15 -29.51 8.84
C TRP A 129 4.76 -29.31 10.31
N HIS A 130 5.55 -28.53 11.05
CA HIS A 130 5.13 -28.07 12.37
C HIS A 130 3.99 -27.05 12.25
N VAL A 131 2.96 -27.14 13.11
CA VAL A 131 1.75 -26.30 13.03
C VAL A 131 2.05 -24.80 13.09
N SER A 132 3.08 -24.39 13.83
CA SER A 132 3.50 -22.98 13.90
C SER A 132 4.18 -22.46 12.61
N GLN A 133 4.54 -23.35 11.68
CA GLN A 133 5.20 -23.03 10.40
C GLN A 133 4.27 -23.22 9.19
N THR A 134 3.00 -23.57 9.40
CA THR A 134 2.05 -23.83 8.29
C THR A 134 1.95 -22.66 7.31
N GLN A 135 2.00 -21.41 7.77
CA GLN A 135 1.94 -20.24 6.90
C GLN A 135 3.23 -20.01 6.08
N SER A 136 4.41 -20.20 6.67
CA SER A 136 5.69 -20.11 5.94
C SER A 136 5.84 -21.24 4.93
N ASN A 137 5.48 -22.46 5.33
CA ASN A 137 5.60 -23.64 4.49
C ASN A 137 4.60 -23.61 3.33
N HIS A 138 3.38 -23.09 3.56
CA HIS A 138 2.42 -22.81 2.50
C HIS A 138 2.93 -21.75 1.50
N LEU A 139 3.59 -20.68 1.98
CA LEU A 139 4.18 -19.67 1.09
C LEU A 139 5.30 -20.27 0.23
N THR A 140 6.19 -21.07 0.81
CA THR A 140 7.26 -21.79 0.08
C THR A 140 6.67 -22.78 -0.94
N ALA A 141 5.69 -23.59 -0.53
CA ALA A 141 4.98 -24.52 -1.41
C ALA A 141 4.30 -23.80 -2.58
N PHE A 142 3.53 -22.73 -2.28
CA PHE A 142 2.88 -21.93 -3.32
C PHE A 142 3.90 -21.38 -4.31
N ASN A 143 5.04 -20.85 -3.85
CA ASN A 143 6.06 -20.31 -4.74
C ASN A 143 6.71 -21.39 -5.63
N GLN A 144 7.11 -22.54 -5.06
CA GLN A 144 7.71 -23.65 -5.82
C GLN A 144 6.71 -24.25 -6.84
N ILE A 145 5.46 -24.48 -6.42
CA ILE A 145 4.40 -25.00 -7.29
C ILE A 145 4.02 -23.97 -8.36
N LYS A 146 3.89 -22.69 -8.01
CA LYS A 146 3.66 -21.60 -8.96
C LYS A 146 4.74 -21.59 -10.05
N GLN A 147 6.01 -21.57 -9.66
CA GLN A 147 7.14 -21.56 -10.60
C GLN A 147 7.12 -22.80 -11.51
N HIS A 148 6.87 -23.99 -10.95
CA HIS A 148 6.75 -25.23 -11.72
C HIS A 148 5.65 -25.15 -12.79
N TYR A 149 4.43 -24.74 -12.42
CA TYR A 149 3.33 -24.63 -13.37
C TYR A 149 3.52 -23.48 -14.38
N GLU A 150 4.05 -22.33 -13.97
CA GLU A 150 4.37 -21.22 -14.89
C GLU A 150 5.36 -21.66 -15.99
N SER A 151 6.40 -22.42 -15.63
CA SER A 151 7.39 -22.96 -16.59
C SER A 151 6.84 -23.96 -17.60
N ILE A 152 5.67 -24.56 -17.34
CA ILE A 152 5.04 -25.57 -18.22
C ILE A 152 3.86 -24.96 -18.99
N LEU A 153 3.07 -24.10 -18.35
CA LEU A 153 1.90 -23.45 -18.95
C LEU A 153 2.26 -22.18 -19.75
N ASN A 154 3.47 -21.63 -19.55
CA ASN A 154 3.97 -20.41 -20.18
C ASN A 154 3.02 -19.20 -20.03
N VAL A 155 2.38 -19.08 -18.87
CA VAL A 155 1.51 -17.95 -18.49
C VAL A 155 1.70 -17.60 -17.01
N PRO A 156 1.61 -16.31 -16.64
CA PRO A 156 1.75 -15.89 -15.24
C PRO A 156 0.53 -16.31 -14.41
N ILE A 157 0.81 -16.82 -13.20
CA ILE A 157 -0.20 -17.23 -12.21
C ILE A 157 -0.37 -16.11 -11.18
N ASP A 158 -1.62 -15.82 -10.81
CA ASP A 158 -1.94 -14.76 -9.84
C ASP A 158 -1.38 -15.10 -8.43
N PRO A 159 -0.62 -14.19 -7.81
CA PRO A 159 0.12 -14.47 -6.58
C PRO A 159 -0.76 -14.50 -5.31
N SER A 160 -2.08 -14.37 -5.41
CA SER A 160 -2.98 -14.37 -4.24
C SER A 160 -3.26 -15.76 -3.66
N GLY A 161 -2.92 -16.84 -4.37
CA GLY A 161 -3.01 -18.22 -3.86
C GLY A 161 -2.07 -18.52 -2.69
N LYS A 162 -1.09 -17.63 -2.40
CA LYS A 162 -0.19 -17.69 -1.23
C LYS A 162 -0.83 -17.38 0.12
N ASP A 163 -2.10 -16.97 0.12
CA ASP A 163 -2.88 -16.68 1.32
C ASP A 163 -3.80 -17.88 1.60
N ILE A 164 -3.58 -18.57 2.73
CA ILE A 164 -4.40 -19.72 3.15
C ILE A 164 -5.88 -19.32 3.32
N THR A 165 -6.17 -18.03 3.57
CA THR A 165 -7.53 -17.49 3.68
C THR A 165 -8.17 -17.10 2.34
N ARG A 166 -7.48 -17.34 1.21
CA ARG A 166 -7.96 -17.00 -0.14
C ARG A 166 -9.24 -17.76 -0.49
N LEU A 167 -10.24 -17.02 -0.97
CA LEU A 167 -11.50 -17.59 -1.44
C LEU A 167 -11.44 -17.97 -2.91
N CYS A 168 -11.93 -19.16 -3.22
CA CYS A 168 -12.39 -19.54 -4.55
C CYS A 168 -13.93 -19.49 -4.57
N PHE A 169 -14.52 -18.77 -5.52
CA PHE A 169 -15.98 -18.78 -5.71
C PHE A 169 -16.43 -20.11 -6.31
N PHE A 170 -17.61 -20.61 -5.92
CA PHE A 170 -18.23 -21.71 -6.65
C PHE A 170 -18.48 -21.30 -8.12
N SER A 171 -18.22 -22.24 -9.02
CA SER A 171 -18.32 -22.11 -10.47
C SER A 171 -19.23 -23.20 -11.05
N TRP A 172 -19.30 -23.29 -12.36
CA TRP A 172 -19.88 -24.41 -13.10
C TRP A 172 -18.97 -24.74 -14.28
N ASP A 173 -18.49 -25.98 -14.29
CA ASP A 173 -17.66 -26.56 -15.35
C ASP A 173 -17.97 -28.07 -15.41
N PRO A 174 -18.81 -28.54 -16.36
CA PRO A 174 -19.09 -29.96 -16.53
C PRO A 174 -17.86 -30.74 -17.00
N GLU A 175 -16.89 -30.05 -17.60
CA GLU A 175 -15.59 -30.56 -18.09
C GLU A 175 -14.48 -30.29 -17.06
N ILE A 176 -14.83 -30.25 -15.77
CA ILE A 176 -13.87 -30.27 -14.66
C ILE A 176 -13.08 -31.59 -14.67
N TYR A 177 -11.76 -31.45 -14.72
CA TYR A 177 -10.82 -32.54 -14.52
C TYR A 177 -10.56 -32.72 -13.03
N ILE A 178 -10.55 -33.97 -12.58
CA ILE A 178 -10.23 -34.38 -11.21
C ILE A 178 -9.36 -35.64 -11.31
N ASN A 179 -8.21 -35.63 -10.66
CA ASN A 179 -7.31 -36.78 -10.52
C ASN A 179 -7.12 -37.08 -9.02
N PRO A 180 -7.92 -38.00 -8.44
CA PRO A 180 -7.83 -38.36 -7.02
C PRO A 180 -6.45 -38.91 -6.61
N ASP A 181 -5.72 -39.49 -7.56
CA ASP A 181 -4.45 -40.17 -7.34
C ASP A 181 -3.22 -39.27 -7.60
N ALA A 182 -3.45 -37.96 -7.80
CA ALA A 182 -2.37 -36.98 -8.01
C ALA A 182 -1.43 -36.93 -6.79
N PRO A 183 -0.12 -37.28 -6.93
CA PRO A 183 0.81 -37.29 -5.82
C PRO A 183 0.98 -35.90 -5.19
N ALA A 184 1.14 -35.87 -3.87
CA ALA A 184 1.41 -34.63 -3.14
C ALA A 184 2.81 -34.10 -3.46
N TYR A 185 2.88 -32.84 -3.90
CA TYR A 185 4.13 -32.13 -4.15
C TYR A 185 4.95 -32.03 -2.86
N GLU A 186 6.24 -32.36 -2.93
CA GLU A 186 7.15 -32.32 -1.78
C GLU A 186 8.01 -31.06 -1.85
N ILE A 187 7.97 -30.23 -0.79
CA ILE A 187 8.86 -29.06 -0.70
C ILE A 187 10.30 -29.55 -0.65
N THR A 188 11.14 -29.08 -1.56
CA THR A 188 12.59 -29.29 -1.47
C THR A 188 13.22 -28.22 -0.58
N ASP A 189 14.10 -28.64 0.34
CA ASP A 189 14.87 -27.75 1.21
C ASP A 189 16.01 -27.00 0.48
N GLN A 190 16.16 -27.22 -0.84
CA GLN A 190 17.09 -26.50 -1.73
C GLN A 190 16.66 -25.05 -1.99
N CYS A 191 16.28 -24.31 -0.95
CA CYS A 191 15.97 -22.89 -1.01
C CYS A 191 16.17 -22.17 0.35
N LYS A 192 17.13 -22.62 1.16
CA LYS A 192 17.55 -21.96 2.41
C LYS A 192 18.89 -21.23 2.29
N ASP A 193 19.84 -21.78 1.54
CA ASP A 193 21.18 -21.20 1.33
C ASP A 193 21.41 -20.65 -0.09
N ALA A 194 20.37 -20.60 -0.91
CA ALA A 194 20.39 -19.84 -2.16
C ALA A 194 20.14 -18.35 -1.84
N PRO A 195 21.06 -17.42 -2.14
CA PRO A 195 20.75 -16.00 -2.06
C PRO A 195 19.60 -15.66 -3.02
N LEU A 196 18.80 -14.64 -2.69
CA LEU A 196 17.70 -14.13 -3.52
C LEU A 196 18.23 -13.33 -4.74
N ALA A 197 19.06 -13.98 -5.56
CA ALA A 197 19.93 -13.37 -6.56
C ALA A 197 19.80 -13.97 -7.97
N HIS A 198 18.72 -14.73 -8.25
CA HIS A 198 18.34 -15.17 -9.59
C HIS A 198 16.80 -15.06 -9.76
N LEU A 199 16.24 -14.20 -10.62
CA LEU A 199 16.84 -13.10 -11.37
C LEU A 199 15.99 -11.83 -11.20
N SER A 200 16.52 -10.82 -10.50
CA SER A 200 16.15 -9.43 -10.80
C SER A 200 17.06 -8.93 -11.91
N TRP A 201 16.65 -9.12 -13.17
CA TRP A 201 17.35 -8.56 -14.33
C TRP A 201 17.64 -7.07 -14.07
N THR A 202 18.88 -6.63 -14.24
CA THR A 202 19.22 -5.20 -14.16
C THR A 202 18.47 -4.42 -15.23
N ILE A 203 18.31 -3.10 -15.04
CA ILE A 203 17.62 -2.24 -16.01
C ILE A 203 18.30 -2.34 -17.40
N THR A 204 19.63 -2.46 -17.43
CA THR A 204 20.42 -2.68 -18.66
C THR A 204 20.06 -4.00 -19.35
N GLU A 205 19.99 -5.11 -18.63
CA GLU A 205 19.64 -6.42 -19.20
C GLU A 205 18.18 -6.45 -19.68
N GLN A 206 17.26 -5.81 -18.95
CA GLN A 206 15.85 -5.68 -19.38
C GLN A 206 15.72 -4.86 -20.67
N ILE A 207 16.50 -3.77 -20.80
CA ILE A 207 16.55 -2.96 -22.03
C ILE A 207 17.11 -3.80 -23.18
N GLU A 208 18.24 -4.49 -22.98
CA GLU A 208 18.87 -5.31 -24.00
C GLU A 208 17.94 -6.43 -24.50
N TYR A 209 17.23 -7.12 -23.60
CA TYR A 209 16.24 -8.12 -24.01
C TYR A 209 15.10 -7.53 -24.85
N ILE A 210 14.53 -6.39 -24.43
CA ILE A 210 13.46 -5.73 -25.20
C ILE A 210 13.97 -5.30 -26.58
N ILE A 211 15.21 -4.83 -26.68
CA ILE A 211 15.83 -4.49 -27.97
C ILE A 211 15.98 -5.74 -28.83
N GLN A 212 16.44 -6.87 -28.27
CA GLN A 212 16.49 -8.13 -29.01
C GLN A 212 15.11 -8.59 -29.48
N GLN A 213 14.04 -8.40 -28.69
CA GLN A 213 12.67 -8.69 -29.11
C GLN A 213 12.15 -7.75 -30.20
N ILE A 214 12.47 -6.45 -30.12
CA ILE A 214 12.23 -5.45 -31.18
C ILE A 214 12.95 -5.85 -32.48
N GLU A 215 14.22 -6.23 -32.37
CA GLU A 215 15.05 -6.60 -33.53
C GLU A 215 14.62 -7.93 -34.17
N GLN A 216 14.21 -8.91 -33.36
CA GLN A 216 13.72 -10.22 -33.80
C GLN A 216 12.36 -10.11 -34.52
N HIS A 217 11.45 -9.27 -34.03
CA HIS A 217 10.08 -9.14 -34.55
C HIS A 217 9.87 -7.91 -35.46
N GLN A 218 10.92 -7.12 -35.69
CA GLN A 218 10.95 -5.92 -36.54
C GLN A 218 9.91 -4.85 -36.15
N ILE A 219 9.76 -4.60 -34.85
CA ILE A 219 8.71 -3.74 -34.28
C ILE A 219 9.16 -2.28 -34.25
N ASP A 220 8.47 -1.40 -34.99
CA ASP A 220 8.68 0.06 -34.88
C ASP A 220 7.95 0.66 -33.67
N ILE A 221 8.61 0.69 -32.51
CA ILE A 221 8.16 1.47 -31.33
C ILE A 221 8.42 2.99 -31.49
N THR A 222 8.98 3.44 -32.61
CA THR A 222 9.45 4.81 -32.88
C THR A 222 8.66 5.55 -33.95
N SER A 223 7.49 5.02 -34.34
CA SER A 223 6.68 5.44 -35.49
C SER A 223 6.23 6.91 -35.51
N GLU A 224 6.08 7.55 -34.35
CA GLU A 224 5.94 9.01 -34.23
C GLU A 224 7.23 9.70 -33.76
N TYR A 225 7.56 10.86 -34.32
CA TYR A 225 8.72 11.67 -33.89
C TYR A 225 8.71 11.98 -32.37
N LYS A 226 7.52 12.15 -31.79
CA LYS A 226 7.34 12.37 -30.35
C LYS A 226 7.75 11.15 -29.52
N ASP A 227 7.44 9.95 -30.00
CA ASP A 227 7.74 8.70 -29.31
C ASP A 227 9.21 8.31 -29.53
N TRP A 228 9.75 8.54 -30.74
CA TRP A 228 11.18 8.51 -31.02
C TRP A 228 12.00 9.39 -30.07
N LEU A 229 11.57 10.65 -29.87
CA LEU A 229 12.17 11.58 -28.92
C LEU A 229 12.03 11.08 -27.47
N SER A 230 10.87 10.55 -27.10
CA SER A 230 10.59 10.05 -25.74
C SER A 230 11.42 8.80 -25.41
N ILE A 231 11.64 7.91 -26.38
CA ILE A 231 12.50 6.73 -26.26
C ILE A 231 13.97 7.15 -26.14
N CYS A 232 14.39 8.18 -26.89
CA CYS A 232 15.74 8.75 -26.75
C CYS A 232 16.02 9.17 -25.29
N PHE A 233 15.11 9.93 -24.68
CA PHE A 233 15.21 10.33 -23.28
C PHE A 233 15.13 9.15 -22.30
N ALA A 234 14.18 8.24 -22.49
CA ALA A 234 13.99 7.09 -21.60
C ALA A 234 15.20 6.12 -21.58
N LEU A 235 15.97 6.05 -22.66
CA LEU A 235 17.22 5.28 -22.70
C LEU A 235 18.39 6.05 -22.07
N ILE A 236 18.47 7.37 -22.24
CA ILE A 236 19.49 8.22 -21.61
C ILE A 236 19.31 8.24 -20.07
N ASP A 237 18.07 8.26 -19.57
CA ASP A 237 17.73 8.11 -18.14
C ASP A 237 18.30 6.81 -17.53
N ALA A 238 18.33 5.72 -18.29
CA ALA A 238 18.81 4.41 -17.82
C ALA A 238 20.31 4.16 -18.05
N LEU A 239 20.86 4.61 -19.18
CA LEU A 239 22.18 4.19 -19.69
C LEU A 239 23.12 5.37 -19.99
N GLY A 240 22.69 6.61 -19.76
CA GLY A 240 23.48 7.83 -20.00
C GLY A 240 24.01 7.91 -21.43
N ALA A 241 25.29 8.28 -21.59
CA ALA A 241 25.95 8.30 -22.90
C ALA A 241 26.03 6.91 -23.57
N GLY A 242 25.95 5.82 -22.79
CA GLY A 242 25.90 4.44 -23.30
C GLY A 242 24.63 4.12 -24.08
N ALA A 243 23.56 4.92 -23.93
CA ALA A 243 22.29 4.76 -24.62
C ALA A 243 22.37 4.90 -26.16
N ARG A 244 23.47 5.45 -26.72
CA ARG A 244 23.56 5.77 -28.16
C ARG A 244 23.39 4.53 -29.05
N GLN A 245 24.04 3.41 -28.72
CA GLN A 245 23.94 2.16 -29.51
C GLN A 245 22.56 1.49 -29.38
N PRO A 246 21.98 1.33 -28.17
CA PRO A 246 20.56 1.00 -27.97
C PRO A 246 19.60 1.86 -28.81
N PHE A 247 19.79 3.19 -28.78
CA PHE A 247 18.93 4.12 -29.50
C PHE A 247 19.01 3.93 -31.02
N HIS A 248 20.20 3.70 -31.59
CA HIS A 248 20.34 3.35 -33.01
C HIS A 248 19.68 2.00 -33.37
N ARG A 249 19.82 0.96 -32.52
CA ARG A 249 19.24 -0.37 -32.77
C ARG A 249 17.72 -0.35 -32.82
N ILE A 250 17.07 0.46 -31.97
CA ILE A 250 15.62 0.69 -32.01
C ILE A 250 15.25 1.58 -33.20
N SER A 251 15.92 2.74 -33.33
CA SER A 251 15.55 3.77 -34.31
C SER A 251 15.63 3.31 -35.75
N ARG A 252 16.38 2.24 -36.07
CA ARG A 252 16.49 1.69 -37.43
C ARG A 252 15.16 1.20 -38.01
N PHE A 253 14.17 0.93 -37.18
CA PHE A 253 12.83 0.52 -37.60
C PHE A 253 11.90 1.69 -37.94
N TYR A 254 12.26 2.92 -37.54
CA TYR A 254 11.54 4.13 -37.92
C TYR A 254 11.64 4.38 -39.42
N HIS A 255 10.51 4.63 -40.09
CA HIS A 255 10.43 4.82 -41.55
C HIS A 255 11.21 6.04 -42.10
N LYS A 256 11.71 6.92 -41.24
CA LYS A 256 12.56 8.08 -41.58
C LYS A 256 13.94 8.01 -40.92
N TYR A 257 14.39 6.82 -40.52
CA TYR A 257 15.70 6.64 -39.89
C TYR A 257 16.85 7.17 -40.75
N ASN A 258 17.68 8.01 -40.14
CA ASN A 258 18.94 8.48 -40.71
C ASN A 258 19.99 8.48 -39.59
N SER A 259 21.17 7.88 -39.84
CA SER A 259 22.19 7.72 -38.81
C SER A 259 22.75 9.06 -38.31
N GLU A 260 22.91 10.07 -39.18
CA GLU A 260 23.37 11.40 -38.75
C GLU A 260 22.32 12.13 -37.92
N GLU A 261 21.04 12.14 -38.34
CA GLU A 261 20.01 12.84 -37.57
C GLU A 261 19.69 12.11 -36.27
N CYS A 262 19.83 10.78 -36.23
CA CYS A 262 19.77 10.00 -34.99
C CYS A 262 20.90 10.38 -34.02
N ASN A 263 22.13 10.59 -34.51
CA ASN A 263 23.22 11.14 -33.69
C ASN A 263 22.92 12.58 -33.24
N LYS A 264 22.58 13.48 -34.16
CA LYS A 264 22.23 14.88 -33.86
C LYS A 264 21.08 14.98 -32.85
N GLN A 265 20.09 14.09 -32.91
CA GLN A 265 18.99 14.05 -31.93
C GLN A 265 19.43 13.48 -30.58
N PHE A 266 20.25 12.43 -30.56
CA PHE A 266 20.83 11.89 -29.32
C PHE A 266 21.69 12.93 -28.60
N ASP A 267 22.54 13.65 -29.33
CA ASP A 267 23.37 14.74 -28.78
C ASP A 267 22.53 15.92 -28.28
N LYS A 268 21.42 16.29 -28.95
CA LYS A 268 20.46 17.28 -28.42
C LYS A 268 19.83 16.81 -27.11
N CYS A 269 19.39 15.55 -27.02
CA CYS A 269 18.76 14.99 -25.83
C CYS A 269 19.74 14.92 -24.65
N LEU A 270 20.96 14.38 -24.87
CA LEU A 270 21.98 14.18 -23.86
C LEU A 270 22.46 15.50 -23.23
N ASN A 271 22.50 16.58 -24.01
CA ASN A 271 22.90 17.93 -23.55
C ASN A 271 21.72 18.79 -23.07
N SER A 272 20.50 18.25 -22.99
CA SER A 272 19.32 18.99 -22.54
C SER A 272 18.96 18.69 -21.08
N ASN A 273 18.52 19.70 -20.34
CA ASN A 273 18.20 19.55 -18.92
C ASN A 273 16.92 18.72 -18.74
N ASN A 274 17.09 17.54 -18.12
CA ASN A 274 16.09 16.58 -17.64
C ASN A 274 14.63 16.80 -18.13
N SER A 275 14.24 16.03 -19.15
CA SER A 275 12.91 16.08 -19.78
C SER A 275 11.76 15.53 -18.92
N GLY A 276 12.03 14.95 -17.74
CA GLY A 276 11.04 14.26 -16.91
C GLY A 276 10.59 12.89 -17.47
N ILE A 277 11.15 12.45 -18.59
CA ILE A 277 10.83 11.16 -19.23
C ILE A 277 11.81 10.10 -18.70
N THR A 278 11.29 9.18 -17.87
CA THR A 278 12.08 8.07 -17.30
C THR A 278 12.02 6.80 -18.15
N VAL A 279 12.91 5.83 -17.88
CA VAL A 279 12.97 4.49 -18.50
C VAL A 279 11.63 3.74 -18.49
N LYS A 280 10.73 4.06 -17.55
CA LYS A 280 9.36 3.54 -17.50
C LYS A 280 8.58 3.79 -18.80
N SER A 281 8.90 4.87 -19.52
CA SER A 281 8.32 5.19 -20.83
C SER A 281 8.76 4.21 -21.91
N PHE A 282 10.04 3.82 -21.95
CA PHE A 282 10.52 2.78 -22.86
C PHE A 282 9.85 1.42 -22.59
N PHE A 283 9.76 1.02 -21.31
CA PHE A 283 9.00 -0.17 -20.91
C PHE A 283 7.51 -0.08 -21.24
N HIS A 284 6.93 1.13 -21.28
CA HIS A 284 5.54 1.35 -21.68
C HIS A 284 5.34 1.16 -23.20
N PHE A 285 6.18 1.77 -24.04
CA PHE A 285 6.12 1.60 -25.50
C PHE A 285 6.34 0.14 -25.93
N ALA A 286 7.32 -0.54 -25.34
CA ALA A 286 7.55 -1.97 -25.56
C ALA A 286 6.29 -2.81 -25.22
N LYS A 287 5.66 -2.52 -24.07
CA LYS A 287 4.43 -3.19 -23.64
C LYS A 287 3.22 -2.90 -24.52
N GLN A 288 3.11 -1.69 -25.10
CA GLN A 288 2.04 -1.37 -26.06
C GLN A 288 2.11 -2.28 -27.30
N GLN A 289 3.32 -2.60 -27.77
CA GLN A 289 3.55 -3.55 -28.87
C GLN A 289 3.65 -5.01 -28.42
N GLY A 290 3.07 -5.35 -27.26
CA GLY A 290 2.98 -6.73 -26.76
C GLY A 290 4.26 -7.30 -26.13
N ILE A 291 5.37 -6.56 -26.10
CA ILE A 291 6.63 -7.03 -25.50
C ILE A 291 6.51 -6.97 -23.97
N LEU A 292 6.16 -8.10 -23.36
CA LEU A 292 6.02 -8.22 -21.91
C LEU A 292 7.39 -8.43 -21.26
N CYS A 293 7.86 -7.45 -20.50
CA CYS A 293 9.06 -7.57 -19.69
C CYS A 293 8.75 -8.37 -18.40
N LYS A 294 8.64 -9.69 -18.55
CA LYS A 294 8.76 -10.71 -17.50
C LYS A 294 8.95 -12.09 -18.14
N ASP A 295 9.94 -12.79 -17.62
CA ASP A 295 10.28 -14.20 -17.86
C ASP A 295 10.68 -14.55 -19.31
N VAL A 296 11.96 -14.92 -19.46
CA VAL A 296 12.60 -15.28 -20.74
C VAL A 296 13.23 -16.67 -20.59
N PRO A 297 13.04 -17.61 -21.54
CA PRO A 297 13.62 -18.94 -21.42
C PRO A 297 15.16 -18.93 -21.42
N PRO A 298 15.84 -19.78 -20.62
CA PRO A 298 17.29 -19.90 -20.66
C PRO A 298 17.74 -20.54 -21.97
N ALA A 299 18.32 -19.74 -22.87
CA ALA A 299 18.92 -20.22 -24.10
C ALA A 299 20.12 -21.15 -23.80
N ARG A 300 20.27 -22.22 -24.59
CA ARG A 300 21.27 -23.27 -24.32
C ARG A 300 22.70 -22.78 -24.46
N LEU A 301 23.55 -23.14 -23.50
CA LEU A 301 25.00 -23.11 -23.66
C LEU A 301 25.43 -24.14 -24.72
N THR A 302 25.63 -23.69 -25.96
CA THR A 302 26.43 -24.41 -26.95
C THR A 302 27.81 -23.79 -27.03
N SER A 303 28.81 -24.49 -26.52
CA SER A 303 30.21 -24.07 -26.55
C SER A 303 30.77 -24.01 -27.97
N ASN A 304 31.46 -22.92 -28.32
CA ASN A 304 32.78 -22.99 -28.97
C ASN A 304 33.53 -21.65 -28.91
N LYS A 305 34.85 -21.71 -29.09
CA LYS A 305 35.77 -20.56 -29.20
C LYS A 305 36.04 -20.28 -30.69
N GLY A 306 36.31 -19.03 -31.07
CA GLY A 306 36.88 -18.72 -32.41
C GLY A 306 36.64 -17.29 -32.92
N ASP A 307 37.66 -16.44 -32.78
CA ASP A 307 38.23 -15.56 -33.81
C ASP A 307 37.37 -14.59 -34.66
N THR A 308 37.48 -13.30 -34.29
CA THR A 308 37.69 -12.10 -35.15
C THR A 308 36.96 -11.84 -36.48
N GLN A 309 36.40 -10.61 -36.51
CA GLN A 309 36.22 -9.67 -37.64
C GLN A 309 35.00 -9.80 -38.59
N PRO A 310 34.55 -8.69 -39.21
CA PRO A 310 33.17 -8.53 -39.67
C PRO A 310 33.00 -8.44 -41.21
N LEU A 311 31.78 -8.63 -41.73
CA LEU A 311 31.35 -8.09 -43.03
C LEU A 311 29.81 -7.98 -43.18
N GLN A 312 29.38 -7.45 -44.34
CA GLN A 312 28.09 -6.80 -44.65
C GLN A 312 26.89 -7.72 -44.98
N PRO A 313 25.65 -7.18 -45.10
CA PRO A 313 24.42 -7.97 -45.14
C PRO A 313 23.94 -8.37 -46.55
N THR A 314 23.05 -9.37 -46.63
CA THR A 314 22.27 -9.71 -47.83
C THR A 314 20.81 -10.08 -47.48
N ASN A 315 19.90 -9.85 -48.42
CA ASN A 315 18.47 -10.19 -48.30
C ASN A 315 18.22 -11.66 -48.67
N THR A 316 17.15 -12.30 -48.15
CA THR A 316 16.03 -12.79 -49.00
C THR A 316 14.83 -13.33 -48.21
N THR A 317 13.69 -13.35 -48.90
CA THR A 317 12.34 -13.77 -48.47
C THR A 317 12.20 -15.30 -48.33
N PHE A 318 11.26 -15.77 -47.51
CA PHE A 318 10.69 -17.13 -47.64
C PHE A 318 9.21 -17.21 -47.26
N THR A 319 8.50 -18.13 -47.92
CA THR A 319 7.13 -18.59 -47.62
C THR A 319 7.11 -20.12 -47.43
N PRO A 320 6.10 -20.71 -46.74
CA PRO A 320 6.09 -22.11 -46.27
C PRO A 320 5.62 -23.11 -47.37
N VAL A 321 5.48 -24.44 -47.17
CA VAL A 321 4.44 -25.20 -46.40
C VAL A 321 4.82 -26.69 -46.18
N HIS A 322 4.10 -27.39 -45.26
CA HIS A 322 3.92 -28.87 -45.10
C HIS A 322 5.16 -29.72 -44.69
N ALA A 323 5.09 -30.88 -44.01
CA ALA A 323 4.13 -31.56 -43.09
C ALA A 323 4.93 -32.69 -42.33
N SER A 324 4.52 -33.89 -41.85
CA SER A 324 3.28 -34.72 -41.74
C SER A 324 3.57 -36.03 -40.94
N VAL A 325 2.56 -36.66 -40.27
CA VAL A 325 2.38 -38.15 -40.08
C VAL A 325 3.39 -38.91 -39.15
N THR A 326 3.13 -39.97 -38.34
CA THR A 326 1.96 -40.62 -37.63
C THR A 326 2.44 -41.76 -36.68
N LEU A 327 1.62 -42.18 -35.66
CA LEU A 327 1.47 -43.57 -35.10
C LEU A 327 2.68 -44.20 -34.33
N SER A 328 2.58 -45.26 -33.48
CA SER A 328 1.46 -45.97 -32.79
C SER A 328 1.96 -46.83 -31.59
N GLU A 329 1.02 -47.29 -30.73
CA GLU A 329 1.08 -48.51 -29.85
C GLU A 329 2.14 -48.57 -28.71
N ALA A 330 2.10 -49.46 -27.71
CA ALA A 330 1.33 -50.71 -27.50
C ALA A 330 0.81 -50.93 -26.04
N GLU A 331 0.31 -52.13 -25.74
CA GLU A 331 -0.51 -52.51 -24.56
C GLU A 331 0.27 -53.11 -23.35
N GLY A 332 -0.41 -53.34 -22.21
CA GLY A 332 0.10 -54.16 -21.10
C GLY A 332 -0.83 -54.23 -19.86
N SER A 333 -1.43 -55.40 -19.60
CA SER A 333 -2.44 -55.63 -18.53
C SER A 333 -2.00 -56.69 -17.49
N ILE A 334 -2.63 -56.70 -16.30
CA ILE A 334 -2.90 -57.87 -15.40
C ILE A 334 -3.71 -57.42 -14.14
N GLN A 335 -4.34 -58.35 -13.40
CA GLN A 335 -5.42 -58.10 -12.41
C GLN A 335 -5.10 -58.46 -10.92
N PRO A 336 -5.83 -57.88 -9.93
CA PRO A 336 -5.85 -58.25 -8.49
C PRO A 336 -7.06 -59.14 -8.10
N PRO A 337 -7.11 -59.74 -6.87
CA PRO A 337 -8.13 -59.32 -5.87
C PRO A 337 -7.77 -59.59 -4.37
N GLN A 338 -8.77 -59.43 -3.46
CA GLN A 338 -8.90 -59.87 -2.04
C GLN A 338 -8.24 -58.98 -0.94
N GLN A 339 -8.88 -58.45 0.13
CA GLN A 339 -10.07 -58.74 1.00
C GLN A 339 -9.76 -59.46 2.33
N LEU A 340 -10.16 -58.83 3.47
CA LEU A 340 -10.78 -59.46 4.65
C LEU A 340 -11.48 -58.41 5.57
N ASP A 341 -12.11 -58.84 6.68
CA ASP A 341 -13.31 -58.21 7.29
C ASP A 341 -13.25 -57.82 8.80
N ASN A 342 -14.04 -56.79 9.19
CA ASN A 342 -14.73 -56.54 10.52
C ASN A 342 -13.87 -56.48 11.83
N CYS A 343 -14.29 -56.00 13.03
CA CYS A 343 -15.54 -55.54 13.71
C CYS A 343 -15.14 -54.46 14.81
N LYS A 344 -15.93 -53.44 15.23
CA LYS A 344 -16.98 -53.35 16.31
C LYS A 344 -16.54 -53.56 17.79
N ASP A 345 -17.06 -52.90 18.86
CA ASP A 345 -17.99 -51.74 19.05
C ASP A 345 -17.96 -51.13 20.50
N VAL A 346 -18.25 -49.82 20.63
CA VAL A 346 -18.98 -49.02 21.68
C VAL A 346 -19.14 -49.57 23.14
N PRO A 347 -18.72 -48.85 24.22
CA PRO A 347 -19.66 -47.95 24.99
C PRO A 347 -19.07 -46.65 25.65
N LEU A 348 -19.47 -46.29 26.90
CA LEU A 348 -19.53 -44.95 27.55
C LEU A 348 -19.16 -44.93 29.08
N ALA A 349 -18.85 -43.74 29.66
CA ALA A 349 -19.45 -43.09 30.89
C ALA A 349 -18.45 -42.20 31.70
N ARG A 350 -18.78 -41.30 32.68
CA ARG A 350 -19.82 -40.23 32.89
C ARG A 350 -19.47 -39.43 34.21
N LEU A 351 -20.13 -38.28 34.51
CA LEU A 351 -20.18 -37.48 35.79
C LEU A 351 -19.02 -36.45 35.97
N GLU A 352 -19.19 -35.15 36.35
CA GLU A 352 -19.88 -34.40 37.46
C GLU A 352 -19.07 -34.30 38.78
N SER A 353 -19.00 -33.20 39.58
CA SER A 353 -19.34 -31.75 39.41
C SER A 353 -18.81 -30.85 40.60
N LYS A 354 -18.86 -29.50 40.45
CA LYS A 354 -19.04 -28.42 41.48
C LYS A 354 -17.91 -27.91 42.46
N LYS A 355 -17.84 -26.55 42.53
CA LYS A 355 -17.73 -25.60 43.68
C LYS A 355 -16.40 -25.22 44.41
N GLU A 356 -16.07 -23.92 44.30
CA GLU A 356 -15.94 -22.88 45.37
C GLU A 356 -15.46 -23.24 46.80
N ASN A 357 -14.39 -22.61 47.33
CA ASN A 357 -14.48 -21.37 48.16
C ASN A 357 -13.09 -20.76 48.58
N GLN A 358 -13.11 -19.68 49.38
CA GLN A 358 -12.00 -18.75 49.74
C GLN A 358 -11.34 -19.00 51.12
N GLU A 359 -10.21 -18.28 51.37
CA GLU A 359 -9.72 -17.77 52.67
C GLU A 359 -9.33 -18.80 53.76
N GLN A 360 -8.44 -18.57 54.73
CA GLN A 360 -7.32 -17.66 55.07
C GLN A 360 -6.83 -18.17 56.46
N THR A 361 -5.55 -18.00 56.80
CA THR A 361 -5.00 -17.54 58.13
C THR A 361 -3.62 -18.13 58.45
N ASP A 362 -2.63 -17.25 58.53
CA ASP A 362 -1.42 -17.36 59.37
C ASP A 362 -1.76 -17.12 60.88
N PRO A 363 -0.82 -17.09 61.86
CA PRO A 363 0.62 -17.45 61.86
C PRO A 363 1.04 -18.35 63.05
N ILE A 364 2.36 -18.56 63.21
CA ILE A 364 3.20 -18.36 64.43
C ILE A 364 4.30 -19.45 64.53
N ALA A 365 5.50 -19.03 64.94
CA ALA A 365 6.74 -19.79 64.79
C ALA A 365 7.37 -20.22 66.13
N GLY A 366 8.30 -21.18 66.06
CA GLY A 366 9.43 -21.22 67.00
C GLY A 366 9.98 -22.59 67.38
N LYS A 367 11.09 -23.01 66.74
CA LYS A 367 12.34 -23.33 67.45
C LYS A 367 13.55 -23.47 66.51
N GLN A 368 14.73 -23.36 67.12
CA GLN A 368 16.02 -23.16 66.48
C GLN A 368 16.53 -24.40 65.72
N SER A 369 17.27 -24.16 64.63
CA SER A 369 18.14 -25.15 63.99
C SER A 369 19.53 -24.54 63.82
N ASN A 370 20.60 -25.24 64.22
CA ASN A 370 21.97 -24.79 63.97
C ASN A 370 22.76 -25.88 63.21
N HIS A 371 23.47 -25.43 62.18
CA HIS A 371 24.14 -26.16 61.11
C HIS A 371 24.52 -27.65 61.29
N HIS A 372 24.15 -28.44 60.28
CA HIS A 372 25.16 -29.02 59.39
C HIS A 372 24.80 -28.75 57.91
N SER A 373 25.79 -28.87 57.03
CA SER A 373 25.78 -28.22 55.71
C SER A 373 25.17 -29.04 54.58
N VAL A 374 24.24 -28.43 53.84
CA VAL A 374 23.95 -28.79 52.43
C VAL A 374 24.16 -27.55 51.56
N ARG A 375 25.07 -27.63 50.58
CA ARG A 375 25.26 -26.57 49.57
C ARG A 375 24.08 -26.57 48.60
N SER A 376 23.02 -25.85 48.94
CA SER A 376 21.95 -25.54 48.00
C SER A 376 22.49 -24.67 46.85
N ARG A 377 22.80 -25.30 45.71
CA ARG A 377 22.97 -24.58 44.43
C ARG A 377 21.60 -23.96 44.10
N LYS A 378 21.48 -22.63 44.21
CA LYS A 378 20.31 -21.93 43.66
C LYS A 378 20.18 -22.29 42.18
N ALA A 379 19.09 -22.96 41.81
CA ALA A 379 18.82 -23.28 40.42
C ALA A 379 18.45 -21.98 39.68
N THR A 380 19.40 -21.44 38.91
CA THR A 380 19.18 -20.21 38.14
C THR A 380 18.10 -20.46 37.09
N ASN A 381 16.91 -19.88 37.31
CA ASN A 381 15.80 -19.95 36.35
C ASN A 381 16.28 -19.51 34.96
N LYS A 382 15.89 -20.24 33.91
CA LYS A 382 16.23 -19.91 32.51
C LYS A 382 15.96 -18.44 32.15
N PHE A 383 14.91 -17.82 32.69
CA PHE A 383 14.63 -16.38 32.48
C PHE A 383 15.74 -15.46 33.01
N HIS A 384 16.45 -15.82 34.09
CA HIS A 384 17.62 -15.06 34.55
C HIS A 384 18.80 -15.27 33.61
N LEU A 385 19.13 -16.52 33.25
CA LEU A 385 20.22 -16.82 32.32
C LEU A 385 20.06 -16.09 30.98
N VAL A 386 18.83 -15.98 30.48
CA VAL A 386 18.50 -15.24 29.26
C VAL A 386 18.55 -13.73 29.45
N ARG A 387 18.05 -13.19 30.57
CA ARG A 387 18.21 -11.76 30.91
C ARG A 387 19.69 -11.38 30.93
N ASP A 388 20.49 -12.20 31.62
CA ASP A 388 21.91 -11.93 31.86
C ASP A 388 22.68 -11.96 30.54
N TYR A 389 22.54 -13.03 29.75
CA TYR A 389 23.10 -13.10 28.39
C TYR A 389 22.67 -11.93 27.49
N LEU A 390 21.36 -11.58 27.45
CA LEU A 390 20.87 -10.51 26.59
C LEU A 390 21.41 -9.14 27.01
N PHE A 391 21.55 -8.88 28.30
CA PHE A 391 22.07 -7.60 28.82
C PHE A 391 23.60 -7.55 28.88
N GLU A 392 24.29 -8.68 28.80
CA GLU A 392 25.74 -8.76 28.59
C GLU A 392 26.10 -8.48 27.11
N ASN A 393 25.34 -9.04 26.15
CA ASN A 393 25.67 -8.94 24.72
C ASN A 393 25.04 -7.73 24.00
N PHE A 394 23.86 -7.25 24.43
CA PHE A 394 23.08 -6.26 23.69
C PHE A 394 22.54 -5.13 24.58
N ASP A 395 22.34 -3.94 24.00
CA ASP A 395 21.39 -2.97 24.54
C ASP A 395 20.08 -3.10 23.75
N ILE A 396 18.97 -3.43 24.43
CA ILE A 396 17.66 -3.68 23.80
C ILE A 396 16.63 -2.68 24.32
N ARG A 397 15.85 -2.08 23.41
CA ARG A 397 14.77 -1.13 23.72
C ARG A 397 13.52 -1.37 22.87
N TYR A 398 12.36 -0.97 23.39
CA TYR A 398 11.10 -0.97 22.66
C TYR A 398 10.73 0.44 22.20
N ASN A 399 10.59 0.63 20.90
CA ASN A 399 10.17 1.90 20.31
C ASN A 399 8.65 2.07 20.48
N SER A 400 8.23 2.98 21.36
CA SER A 400 6.82 3.23 21.64
C SER A 400 6.04 3.93 20.52
N VAL A 401 6.73 4.43 19.48
CA VAL A 401 6.15 5.13 18.33
C VAL A 401 6.04 4.22 17.11
N SER A 402 7.12 3.52 16.74
CA SER A 402 7.11 2.54 15.64
C SER A 402 6.55 1.17 16.05
N THR A 403 6.47 0.90 17.36
CA THR A 403 5.98 -0.36 17.98
C THR A 403 6.84 -1.60 17.71
N ASN A 404 8.09 -1.39 17.30
CA ASN A 404 9.09 -2.41 17.09
C ASN A 404 10.11 -2.48 18.25
N PHE A 405 10.81 -3.61 18.35
CA PHE A 405 12.03 -3.69 19.13
C PHE A 405 13.22 -3.18 18.34
N GLU A 406 14.17 -2.58 19.03
CA GLU A 406 15.46 -2.14 18.50
C GLU A 406 16.57 -2.65 19.42
N TYR A 407 17.72 -2.97 18.84
CA TYR A 407 18.88 -3.40 19.59
C TYR A 407 20.18 -2.86 18.99
N LYS A 408 21.27 -3.01 19.73
CA LYS A 408 22.64 -2.89 19.23
C LYS A 408 23.56 -3.80 20.04
N GLU A 409 24.70 -4.20 19.48
CA GLU A 409 25.75 -4.88 20.24
C GLU A 409 26.50 -3.87 21.14
N LYS A 410 27.21 -4.32 22.19
CA LYS A 410 27.77 -3.42 23.21
C LYS A 410 28.84 -2.45 22.69
N ASP A 411 29.58 -2.85 21.67
CA ASP A 411 30.62 -2.10 20.97
C ASP A 411 30.08 -1.15 19.89
N GLN A 412 28.78 -1.24 19.58
CA GLN A 412 28.11 -0.42 18.57
C GLN A 412 27.43 0.81 19.18
N GLU A 413 27.33 1.90 18.42
CA GLU A 413 26.63 3.13 18.85
C GLU A 413 25.19 3.23 18.31
N ILE A 414 24.95 2.68 17.11
CA ILE A 414 23.68 2.82 16.37
C ILE A 414 22.74 1.68 16.73
N TYR A 415 21.46 1.99 16.97
CA TYR A 415 20.39 1.01 17.15
C TYR A 415 19.79 0.60 15.81
N GLU A 416 19.63 -0.71 15.61
CA GLU A 416 18.99 -1.32 14.44
C GLU A 416 17.67 -2.03 14.80
N PRO A 417 16.74 -2.23 13.84
CA PRO A 417 15.51 -2.98 14.07
C PRO A 417 15.79 -4.42 14.49
N MET A 418 15.28 -4.84 15.64
CA MET A 418 15.55 -6.17 16.19
C MET A 418 14.70 -7.25 15.52
N ASN A 419 15.35 -8.19 14.82
CA ASN A 419 14.73 -9.46 14.44
C ASN A 419 14.75 -10.42 15.64
N GLU A 420 13.56 -10.71 16.20
CA GLU A 420 13.38 -11.61 17.34
C GLU A 420 13.92 -13.04 17.07
N ASN A 421 14.03 -13.45 15.80
CA ASN A 421 14.52 -14.77 15.40
C ASN A 421 16.05 -14.86 15.41
N ASP A 422 16.77 -13.81 15.02
CA ASP A 422 18.23 -13.84 14.89
C ASP A 422 18.89 -13.90 16.27
N ILE A 423 18.34 -13.13 17.24
CA ILE A 423 18.74 -13.24 18.65
C ILE A 423 18.37 -14.62 19.23
N PHE A 424 17.21 -15.20 18.88
CA PHE A 424 16.88 -16.57 19.27
C PHE A 424 17.87 -17.61 18.71
N ILE A 425 18.31 -17.50 17.46
CA ILE A 425 19.31 -18.40 16.87
C ILE A 425 20.69 -18.21 17.52
N LYS A 426 21.16 -16.97 17.70
CA LYS A 426 22.44 -16.66 18.37
C LYS A 426 22.48 -17.23 19.79
N MET A 427 21.40 -17.07 20.57
CA MET A 427 21.25 -17.72 21.88
C MET A 427 21.36 -19.25 21.84
N GLN A 428 20.78 -19.92 20.84
CA GLN A 428 20.82 -21.39 20.74
C GLN A 428 22.21 -21.89 20.33
N LEU A 429 22.91 -21.17 19.45
CA LEU A 429 24.30 -21.45 19.08
C LEU A 429 25.25 -21.31 20.29
N ASP A 430 25.02 -20.30 21.13
CA ASP A 430 25.74 -20.10 22.39
C ASP A 430 25.27 -21.05 23.53
N GLY A 431 24.44 -22.05 23.22
CA GLY A 431 24.02 -23.12 24.14
C GLY A 431 22.83 -22.78 25.06
N LEU A 432 22.25 -21.59 24.97
CA LEU A 432 21.15 -21.13 25.84
C LEU A 432 19.77 -21.56 25.31
N SER A 433 19.43 -22.82 25.59
CA SER A 433 18.14 -23.42 25.21
C SER A 433 16.93 -22.73 25.87
N PHE A 434 16.30 -21.82 25.14
CA PHE A 434 15.10 -21.06 25.52
C PHE A 434 14.14 -20.90 24.34
N SER A 435 12.82 -21.04 24.53
CA SER A 435 11.86 -20.99 23.41
C SER A 435 11.62 -19.56 22.92
N LEU A 436 11.43 -19.40 21.60
CA LEU A 436 11.09 -18.11 20.97
C LEU A 436 9.82 -17.48 21.59
N SER A 437 8.82 -18.27 21.95
CA SER A 437 7.63 -17.79 22.67
C SER A 437 7.95 -17.11 24.00
N ASN A 438 8.94 -17.62 24.73
CA ASN A 438 9.37 -17.08 26.01
C ASN A 438 10.34 -15.89 25.82
N LEU A 439 11.14 -15.88 24.76
CA LEU A 439 11.94 -14.71 24.37
C LEU A 439 11.02 -13.54 24.02
N VAL A 440 10.03 -13.75 23.15
CA VAL A 440 9.02 -12.74 22.79
C VAL A 440 8.22 -12.27 24.02
N ALA A 441 7.91 -13.15 24.97
CA ALA A 441 7.28 -12.77 26.23
C ALA A 441 8.21 -11.96 27.16
N PHE A 442 9.51 -12.29 27.20
CA PHE A 442 10.52 -11.52 27.93
C PHE A 442 10.70 -10.12 27.33
N LEU A 443 10.84 -10.01 26.01
CA LEU A 443 10.99 -8.74 25.29
C LEU A 443 9.76 -7.84 25.50
N LYS A 444 8.56 -8.40 25.49
CA LYS A 444 7.29 -7.68 25.70
C LYS A 444 6.96 -7.43 27.19
N SER A 445 7.85 -7.83 28.12
CA SER A 445 7.73 -7.55 29.56
C SER A 445 8.32 -6.20 29.95
N SER A 446 8.22 -5.83 31.24
CA SER A 446 8.87 -4.65 31.81
C SER A 446 10.40 -4.75 31.95
N MET A 447 11.02 -5.84 31.49
CA MET A 447 12.49 -6.00 31.48
C MET A 447 13.14 -5.17 30.37
N VAL A 448 12.48 -5.00 29.22
CA VAL A 448 12.96 -4.13 28.15
C VAL A 448 12.46 -2.70 28.37
N SER A 449 13.37 -1.74 28.29
CA SER A 449 13.03 -0.32 28.44
C SER A 449 12.18 0.16 27.25
N LYS A 450 11.13 0.93 27.53
CA LYS A 450 10.36 1.62 26.49
C LYS A 450 10.95 3.01 26.28
N TYR A 451 11.18 3.38 25.02
CA TYR A 451 11.62 4.73 24.66
C TYR A 451 10.65 5.38 23.67
N ASN A 452 10.58 6.70 23.67
CA ASN A 452 9.88 7.48 22.66
C ASN A 452 10.94 8.28 21.88
N PRO A 453 11.11 8.05 20.56
CA PRO A 453 12.11 8.75 19.76
C PRO A 453 11.92 10.27 19.73
N PHE A 454 10.68 10.76 19.82
CA PHE A 454 10.42 12.21 19.90
C PHE A 454 10.84 12.78 21.25
N THR A 455 10.53 12.10 22.35
CA THR A 455 10.98 12.48 23.69
C THR A 455 12.50 12.46 23.77
N GLN A 456 13.15 11.38 23.33
CA GLN A 456 14.61 11.27 23.31
C GLN A 456 15.24 12.39 22.46
N TYR A 457 14.71 12.68 21.27
CA TYR A 457 15.21 13.76 20.44
C TYR A 457 15.10 15.11 21.15
N PHE A 458 13.89 15.55 21.53
CA PHE A 458 13.70 16.88 22.14
C PHE A 458 14.43 17.03 23.48
N GLU A 459 14.56 15.97 24.29
CA GLU A 459 15.33 16.00 25.55
C GLU A 459 16.85 15.91 25.36
N SER A 460 17.33 15.51 24.18
CA SER A 460 18.76 15.56 23.83
C SER A 460 19.22 16.91 23.27
N LEU A 461 18.29 17.81 22.91
CA LEU A 461 18.63 19.12 22.34
C LEU A 461 19.28 20.05 23.38
N PRO A 462 20.28 20.86 23.00
CA PRO A 462 20.83 21.88 23.89
C PRO A 462 19.74 22.90 24.26
N PRO A 463 19.64 23.33 25.53
CA PRO A 463 18.59 24.25 25.96
C PRO A 463 18.76 25.61 25.28
N TRP A 464 17.70 26.12 24.66
CA TRP A 464 17.69 27.44 24.05
C TRP A 464 17.91 28.54 25.10
N ASP A 465 18.88 29.43 24.85
CA ASP A 465 19.33 30.44 25.82
C ASP A 465 18.49 31.72 25.85
N GLY A 466 17.47 31.82 24.99
CA GLY A 466 16.56 32.96 24.89
C GLY A 466 17.12 34.18 24.14
N LYS A 467 18.34 34.14 23.60
CA LYS A 467 18.96 35.31 22.93
C LYS A 467 18.74 35.34 21.43
N THR A 468 19.01 34.23 20.73
CA THR A 468 18.89 34.14 19.27
C THR A 468 17.54 33.54 18.89
N ASP A 469 16.68 34.26 18.18
CA ASP A 469 15.42 33.71 17.67
C ASP A 469 15.67 32.90 16.38
N PHE A 470 16.11 31.64 16.55
CA PHE A 470 16.40 30.69 15.47
C PHE A 470 15.17 30.41 14.57
N ILE A 471 13.96 30.49 15.13
CA ILE A 471 12.71 30.43 14.34
C ILE A 471 12.64 31.65 13.42
N GLN A 472 12.90 32.87 13.92
CA GLN A 472 12.95 34.07 13.09
C GLN A 472 14.05 34.02 12.03
N GLU A 473 15.22 33.49 12.39
CA GLU A 473 16.34 33.28 11.47
C GLU A 473 15.91 32.37 10.30
N LEU A 474 15.31 31.20 10.58
CA LEU A 474 14.81 30.30 9.54
C LEU A 474 13.73 30.96 8.65
N VAL A 475 12.82 31.74 9.24
CA VAL A 475 11.77 32.41 8.47
C VAL A 475 12.32 33.53 7.59
N SER A 476 13.44 34.17 7.95
CA SER A 476 14.05 35.23 7.12
C SER A 476 14.46 34.77 5.71
N PHE A 477 14.63 33.46 5.50
CA PHE A 477 14.90 32.87 4.18
C PHE A 477 13.64 32.63 3.33
N VAL A 478 12.44 32.78 3.90
CA VAL A 478 11.15 32.63 3.20
C VAL A 478 10.65 34.01 2.77
N ASN A 479 10.71 34.31 1.47
CA ASN A 479 10.34 35.62 0.96
C ASN A 479 8.82 35.71 0.77
N LEU A 480 8.16 36.62 1.49
CA LEU A 480 6.71 36.85 1.44
C LEU A 480 6.36 38.22 0.82
N LYS A 481 5.07 38.54 0.73
CA LYS A 481 4.62 39.94 0.62
C LYS A 481 4.74 40.59 2.01
N PRO A 482 5.14 41.88 2.14
CA PRO A 482 5.39 42.50 3.45
C PRO A 482 4.23 42.37 4.45
N GLU A 483 2.99 42.51 3.98
CA GLU A 483 1.76 42.38 4.76
C GLU A 483 1.49 40.95 5.28
N LEU A 484 2.33 39.96 4.93
CA LEU A 484 2.23 38.56 5.35
C LEU A 484 3.35 38.11 6.28
N CYS A 485 4.40 38.92 6.50
CA CYS A 485 5.56 38.52 7.32
C CYS A 485 5.17 38.26 8.78
N ASP A 486 4.67 39.28 9.49
CA ASP A 486 4.19 39.17 10.88
C ASP A 486 3.20 38.02 11.08
N ARG A 487 2.36 37.79 10.07
CA ARG A 487 1.38 36.69 10.02
C ARG A 487 2.10 35.33 9.95
N PHE A 488 3.04 35.17 9.02
CA PHE A 488 3.82 33.94 8.86
C PHE A 488 4.60 33.66 10.15
N ASP A 489 5.34 34.62 10.67
CA ASP A 489 6.15 34.51 11.89
C ASP A 489 5.31 34.00 13.06
N LYS A 490 4.18 34.67 13.34
CA LYS A 490 3.21 34.32 14.39
C LYS A 490 2.70 32.90 14.24
N HIS A 491 2.22 32.53 13.05
CA HIS A 491 1.59 31.23 12.82
C HIS A 491 2.60 30.08 12.71
N PHE A 492 3.79 30.31 12.16
CA PHE A 492 4.86 29.31 12.05
C PHE A 492 5.47 29.01 13.41
N LYS A 493 5.79 30.04 14.21
CA LYS A 493 6.25 29.92 15.60
C LYS A 493 5.22 29.17 16.47
N LYS A 494 3.92 29.50 16.33
CA LYS A 494 2.83 28.73 16.96
C LYS A 494 2.76 27.28 16.45
N TRP A 495 2.84 27.04 15.14
CA TRP A 495 2.72 25.71 14.55
C TRP A 495 3.86 24.78 14.98
N LEU A 496 5.12 25.24 14.99
CA LEU A 496 6.28 24.48 15.49
C LEU A 496 6.04 24.00 16.93
N VAL A 497 5.60 24.89 17.83
CA VAL A 497 5.27 24.51 19.23
C VAL A 497 4.10 23.51 19.28
N ARG A 498 3.14 23.56 18.35
CA ARG A 498 2.10 22.51 18.23
C ARG A 498 2.65 21.18 17.73
N VAL A 499 3.69 21.15 16.88
CA VAL A 499 4.35 19.90 16.48
C VAL A 499 4.99 19.24 17.71
N VAL A 500 5.77 19.99 18.49
CA VAL A 500 6.35 19.52 19.76
C VAL A 500 5.27 19.02 20.72
N LYS A 501 4.20 19.80 20.93
CA LYS A 501 3.08 19.45 21.81
C LYS A 501 2.34 18.18 21.34
N CYS A 502 2.16 17.99 20.02
CA CYS A 502 1.54 16.80 19.43
C CYS A 502 2.45 15.56 19.52
N ALA A 503 3.77 15.74 19.42
CA ALA A 503 4.73 14.65 19.57
C ALA A 503 4.84 14.16 21.02
N LEU A 504 4.71 15.06 22.00
CA LEU A 504 5.03 14.78 23.41
C LEU A 504 3.82 14.64 24.35
N ALA A 505 2.64 15.17 24.04
CA ALA A 505 1.48 15.14 24.93
C ALA A 505 0.33 14.26 24.38
N ASP A 506 0.16 13.07 24.95
CA ASP A 506 -0.81 12.02 24.56
C ASP A 506 -2.31 12.42 24.63
N SER A 507 -2.59 13.63 25.12
CA SER A 507 -3.91 14.26 25.21
C SER A 507 -4.13 15.39 24.18
N TYR A 508 -3.14 15.70 23.34
CA TYR A 508 -3.18 16.80 22.37
C TYR A 508 -2.93 16.32 20.94
N PHE A 509 -3.61 16.95 19.98
CA PHE A 509 -3.36 16.75 18.56
C PHE A 509 -3.40 18.09 17.80
N ASN A 510 -2.42 18.30 16.94
CA ASN A 510 -2.36 19.50 16.09
C ASN A 510 -3.45 19.44 15.01
N LYS A 511 -4.40 20.36 15.02
CA LYS A 511 -5.53 20.38 14.07
C LYS A 511 -5.23 21.12 12.76
N GLN A 512 -4.06 21.75 12.66
CA GLN A 512 -3.71 22.65 11.57
C GLN A 512 -2.60 22.11 10.68
N ALA A 513 -2.84 22.13 9.37
CA ALA A 513 -1.86 21.89 8.32
C ALA A 513 -1.25 23.22 7.85
N PHE A 514 0.07 23.32 7.86
CA PHE A 514 0.80 24.52 7.39
C PHE A 514 1.13 24.35 5.91
N ILE A 515 0.60 25.22 5.02
CA ILE A 515 0.68 25.04 3.57
C ILE A 515 1.41 26.20 2.91
N LEU A 516 2.49 25.90 2.18
CA LEU A 516 3.19 26.84 1.32
C LEU A 516 2.55 26.86 -0.07
N VAL A 517 2.11 28.04 -0.52
CA VAL A 517 1.47 28.30 -1.81
C VAL A 517 2.42 29.15 -2.66
N HIS A 518 2.76 28.70 -3.87
CA HIS A 518 3.53 29.50 -4.84
C HIS A 518 3.34 28.91 -6.23
N ASP A 519 2.89 29.73 -7.19
CA ASP A 519 2.63 29.40 -8.60
C ASP A 519 3.75 28.61 -9.31
N LYS A 520 5.01 28.90 -9.00
CA LYS A 520 6.17 28.30 -9.68
C LYS A 520 6.48 26.90 -9.15
N GLN A 521 6.61 25.95 -10.07
CA GLN A 521 7.28 24.67 -9.81
C GLN A 521 8.75 24.89 -9.40
N ASN A 522 9.33 23.91 -8.72
CA ASN A 522 10.73 23.90 -8.24
C ASN A 522 11.13 25.07 -7.32
N SER A 523 10.18 25.86 -6.81
CA SER A 523 10.40 27.02 -5.94
C SER A 523 10.85 26.68 -4.49
N GLY A 524 11.47 25.53 -4.27
CA GLY A 524 12.01 25.08 -2.97
C GLY A 524 11.00 24.62 -1.91
N LYS A 525 9.68 24.82 -2.11
CA LYS A 525 8.63 24.55 -1.11
C LYS A 525 8.77 23.18 -0.42
N SER A 526 8.64 22.10 -1.18
CA SER A 526 8.68 20.73 -0.67
C SER A 526 10.02 20.38 -0.01
N THR A 527 11.12 20.98 -0.49
CA THR A 527 12.45 20.83 0.11
C THR A 527 12.53 21.52 1.47
N PHE A 528 11.92 22.70 1.63
CA PHE A 528 11.80 23.37 2.93
C PHE A 528 10.91 22.56 3.88
N CYS A 529 9.78 22.03 3.41
CA CYS A 529 8.91 21.15 4.20
C CYS A 529 9.65 19.91 4.74
N ARG A 530 10.50 19.29 3.90
CA ARG A 530 11.36 18.15 4.27
C ARG A 530 12.49 18.55 5.22
N PHE A 531 13.10 19.73 5.05
CA PHE A 531 14.14 20.26 5.93
C PHE A 531 13.68 20.44 7.38
N LEU A 532 12.38 20.68 7.63
CA LEU A 532 11.87 20.76 9.01
C LEU A 532 11.93 19.41 9.76
N CYS A 533 12.09 18.28 9.06
CA CYS A 533 12.37 17.00 9.70
C CYS A 533 13.87 16.92 10.03
N PRO A 534 14.25 16.88 11.32
CA PRO A 534 15.66 16.86 11.70
C PRO A 534 16.30 15.51 11.32
N PRO A 535 17.61 15.46 10.99
CA PRO A 535 18.26 14.24 10.47
C PRO A 535 18.10 13.00 11.35
N THR A 536 18.14 13.18 12.67
CA THR A 536 17.91 12.14 13.70
C THR A 536 16.52 11.49 13.60
N LEU A 537 15.53 12.23 13.08
CA LEU A 537 14.16 11.77 12.89
C LEU A 537 13.78 11.59 11.41
N LYS A 538 14.75 11.46 10.48
CA LYS A 538 14.50 11.30 9.03
C LYS A 538 13.56 10.15 8.64
N ASN A 539 13.41 9.13 9.49
CA ASN A 539 12.49 8.01 9.28
C ASN A 539 11.06 8.26 9.82
N TYR A 540 10.80 9.46 10.35
CA TYR A 540 9.55 9.87 11.00
C TYR A 540 8.89 11.05 10.24
N ILE A 541 9.13 11.14 8.93
CA ILE A 541 8.37 11.97 7.99
C ILE A 541 7.76 11.08 6.89
N ALA A 542 6.47 11.28 6.62
CA ALA A 542 5.77 10.59 5.55
C ALA A 542 5.39 11.56 4.42
N GLU A 543 5.52 11.09 3.18
CA GLU A 543 5.14 11.83 1.97
C GLU A 543 3.74 11.41 1.50
N ASN A 544 2.81 12.36 1.54
CA ASN A 544 1.39 12.23 1.22
C ASN A 544 0.61 11.21 2.07
N LEU A 545 -0.72 11.21 1.89
CA LEU A 545 -1.62 10.26 2.54
C LEU A 545 -2.58 9.64 1.52
N SER A 546 -2.57 8.33 1.47
CA SER A 546 -3.59 7.51 0.84
C SER A 546 -4.91 7.51 1.62
N ILE A 547 -6.00 7.04 0.99
CA ILE A 547 -7.37 7.07 1.54
C ILE A 547 -7.68 5.86 2.44
N ASP A 548 -6.76 4.89 2.56
CA ASP A 548 -7.04 3.57 3.13
C ASP A 548 -6.92 3.50 4.68
N LYS A 549 -6.40 2.39 5.22
CA LYS A 549 -6.21 2.19 6.67
C LYS A 549 -4.79 2.52 7.12
N ASP A 550 -3.79 2.31 6.27
CA ASP A 550 -2.38 2.39 6.64
C ASP A 550 -1.95 3.84 6.89
N SER A 551 -2.65 4.80 6.26
CA SER A 551 -2.60 6.23 6.58
C SER A 551 -3.04 6.59 8.02
N ARG A 552 -3.57 5.63 8.80
CA ARG A 552 -3.72 5.76 10.27
C ARG A 552 -2.42 5.48 11.02
N ILE A 553 -1.67 4.48 10.58
CA ILE A 553 -0.36 4.13 11.14
C ILE A 553 0.57 5.33 10.96
N LEU A 554 0.56 5.96 9.78
CA LEU A 554 1.35 7.17 9.50
C LEU A 554 1.07 8.32 10.49
N LEU A 555 -0.14 8.44 11.04
CA LEU A 555 -0.50 9.47 12.03
C LEU A 555 0.05 9.19 13.45
N THR A 556 0.37 7.94 13.76
CA THR A 556 0.97 7.53 15.04
C THR A 556 2.47 7.40 14.97
N THR A 557 3.02 6.98 13.82
CA THR A 557 4.44 6.67 13.64
C THR A 557 5.31 7.86 13.19
N ASN A 558 4.74 8.98 12.72
CA ASN A 558 5.51 10.13 12.21
C ASN A 558 5.41 11.37 13.10
N LEU A 559 6.44 12.23 13.02
CA LEU A 559 6.43 13.60 13.53
C LEU A 559 5.70 14.53 12.54
N LEU A 560 6.04 14.39 11.25
CA LEU A 560 5.53 15.22 10.16
C LEU A 560 4.91 14.35 9.07
N ILE A 561 3.82 14.83 8.49
CA ILE A 561 3.27 14.35 7.23
C ILE A 561 3.33 15.52 6.26
N ASN A 562 4.11 15.36 5.19
CA ASN A 562 4.23 16.33 4.11
C ASN A 562 3.18 16.05 3.03
N LEU A 563 2.27 16.99 2.83
CA LEU A 563 1.23 16.95 1.80
C LEU A 563 1.77 17.66 0.56
N ASP A 564 2.53 16.92 -0.26
CA ASP A 564 3.17 17.47 -1.46
C ASP A 564 2.24 17.39 -2.68
N GLU A 565 2.32 18.40 -3.54
CA GLU A 565 1.42 18.59 -4.69
C GLU A 565 -0.08 18.54 -4.32
N LEU A 566 -0.49 19.19 -3.23
CA LEU A 566 -1.86 19.17 -2.68
C LEU A 566 -2.96 19.50 -3.73
N SER A 567 -2.62 20.28 -4.76
CA SER A 567 -3.44 20.60 -5.94
C SER A 567 -3.84 19.40 -6.81
N THR A 568 -3.14 18.27 -6.71
CA THR A 568 -3.48 17.03 -7.46
C THR A 568 -4.62 16.24 -6.83
N LEU A 569 -4.91 16.49 -5.55
CA LEU A 569 -5.88 15.72 -4.78
C LEU A 569 -7.32 16.08 -5.15
N SER A 570 -8.15 15.07 -5.34
CA SER A 570 -9.57 15.27 -5.59
C SER A 570 -10.30 15.86 -4.39
N LYS A 571 -11.50 16.40 -4.62
CA LYS A 571 -12.41 16.86 -3.55
C LYS A 571 -12.75 15.76 -2.53
N VAL A 572 -12.61 14.47 -2.88
CA VAL A 572 -12.80 13.33 -1.97
C VAL A 572 -11.58 13.15 -1.05
N GLU A 573 -10.37 13.26 -1.59
CA GLU A 573 -9.11 13.17 -0.82
C GLU A 573 -8.95 14.37 0.10
N ILE A 574 -9.20 15.60 -0.37
CA ILE A 574 -9.15 16.82 0.45
C ILE A 574 -10.14 16.76 1.63
N ASN A 575 -11.31 16.14 1.45
CA ASN A 575 -12.26 15.93 2.55
C ASN A 575 -11.88 14.76 3.47
N SER A 576 -11.23 13.72 2.93
CA SER A 576 -10.62 12.65 3.73
C SER A 576 -9.51 13.21 4.64
N LEU A 577 -8.63 14.07 4.12
CA LEU A 577 -7.60 14.76 4.90
C LEU A 577 -8.20 15.56 6.07
N LYS A 578 -9.27 16.36 5.85
CA LYS A 578 -9.96 17.10 6.94
C LYS A 578 -10.51 16.17 8.03
N SER A 579 -10.94 14.96 7.67
CA SER A 579 -11.33 13.92 8.64
C SER A 579 -10.13 13.49 9.47
N LEU A 580 -8.99 13.18 8.83
CA LEU A 580 -7.74 12.81 9.49
C LEU A 580 -7.19 13.93 10.40
N PHE A 581 -7.23 15.18 9.94
CA PHE A 581 -6.83 16.37 10.73
C PHE A 581 -7.63 16.50 12.04
N SER A 582 -8.88 16.03 12.02
CA SER A 582 -9.83 16.11 13.14
C SER A 582 -9.81 14.88 14.06
N LYS A 583 -9.02 13.84 13.76
CA LYS A 583 -8.88 12.65 14.63
C LYS A 583 -7.98 12.96 15.83
N ASP A 584 -8.54 12.68 17.01
CA ASP A 584 -7.89 12.74 18.32
C ASP A 584 -6.97 11.52 18.53
N LYS A 585 -7.56 10.32 18.62
CA LYS A 585 -6.84 9.08 18.93
C LYS A 585 -7.14 7.98 17.93
N ILE A 586 -6.22 7.04 17.81
CA ILE A 586 -6.29 5.96 16.83
C ILE A 586 -6.46 4.64 17.57
N ASN A 587 -7.68 4.11 17.50
CA ASN A 587 -8.05 2.79 18.00
C ASN A 587 -7.73 1.77 16.91
N ASP A 588 -6.64 1.04 17.09
CA ASP A 588 -6.17 0.01 16.16
C ASP A 588 -5.57 -1.19 16.90
N ARG A 589 -5.24 -2.26 16.18
CA ARG A 589 -4.62 -3.46 16.76
C ARG A 589 -3.17 -3.55 16.32
N LEU A 590 -2.24 -3.29 17.24
CA LEU A 590 -0.82 -3.57 16.99
C LEU A 590 -0.62 -5.06 16.65
N PRO A 591 0.35 -5.43 15.80
CA PRO A 591 0.47 -6.81 15.26
C PRO A 591 0.52 -7.93 16.31
N TYR A 592 0.95 -7.60 17.53
CA TYR A 592 1.12 -8.54 18.64
C TYR A 592 0.08 -8.39 19.77
N ASP A 593 -0.78 -7.37 19.71
CA ASP A 593 -1.77 -7.10 20.74
C ASP A 593 -3.01 -8.00 20.61
N ARG A 594 -3.50 -8.52 21.75
CA ARG A 594 -4.72 -9.36 21.82
C ARG A 594 -6.03 -8.54 21.88
N LYS A 595 -5.93 -7.22 22.03
CA LYS A 595 -7.04 -6.26 22.08
C LYS A 595 -6.60 -5.02 21.30
N ASN A 596 -7.53 -4.22 20.78
CA ASN A 596 -7.14 -2.94 20.22
C ASN A 596 -6.54 -2.04 21.33
N SER A 597 -5.44 -1.37 21.00
CA SER A 597 -4.80 -0.35 21.84
C SER A 597 -5.20 1.04 21.33
N ILE A 598 -5.32 2.01 22.24
CA ILE A 598 -5.60 3.41 21.89
C ILE A 598 -4.24 4.09 21.72
N ILE A 599 -3.80 4.22 20.48
CA ILE A 599 -2.51 4.79 20.14
C ILE A 599 -2.68 6.33 20.05
N PRO A 600 -1.85 7.12 20.76
CA PRO A 600 -1.82 8.57 20.61
C PRO A 600 -1.43 8.96 19.20
N ARG A 601 -2.10 9.97 18.64
CA ARG A 601 -1.66 10.60 17.39
C ARG A 601 -0.44 11.48 17.68
N ARG A 602 0.61 11.35 16.85
CA ARG A 602 1.86 12.12 16.99
C ARG A 602 2.08 13.10 15.84
N ALA A 603 1.58 12.79 14.64
CA ALA A 603 1.89 13.54 13.44
C ALA A 603 1.18 14.90 13.32
N SER A 604 1.96 15.92 12.97
CA SER A 604 1.49 17.21 12.46
C SER A 604 1.61 17.29 10.94
N PHE A 605 0.85 18.20 10.34
CA PHE A 605 0.78 18.34 8.88
C PHE A 605 1.50 19.60 8.40
N ILE A 606 2.34 19.41 7.39
CA ILE A 606 2.89 20.45 6.52
C ILE A 606 2.54 20.10 5.07
N GLY A 607 2.66 21.02 4.12
CA GLY A 607 2.47 20.70 2.71
C GLY A 607 2.78 21.83 1.75
N SER A 608 2.69 21.52 0.46
CA SER A 608 2.93 22.49 -0.61
C SER A 608 1.95 22.36 -1.77
N THR A 609 1.68 23.48 -2.44
CA THR A 609 0.84 23.53 -3.64
C THR A 609 1.38 24.53 -4.65
N ASN A 610 1.18 24.23 -5.93
CA ASN A 610 1.47 25.12 -7.06
C ASN A 610 0.21 25.87 -7.54
N GLN A 611 -0.98 25.52 -7.04
CA GLN A 611 -2.23 26.23 -7.32
C GLN A 611 -2.63 27.10 -6.12
N ALA A 612 -3.10 28.32 -6.39
CA ALA A 612 -3.77 29.15 -5.39
C ALA A 612 -5.14 28.58 -5.03
N GLU A 613 -5.95 28.22 -6.03
CA GLU A 613 -7.29 27.66 -5.84
C GLU A 613 -7.24 26.14 -5.64
N PHE A 614 -7.34 25.69 -4.38
CA PHE A 614 -7.40 24.26 -4.01
C PHE A 614 -8.38 23.96 -2.85
N LEU A 615 -8.73 24.95 -2.03
CA LEU A 615 -9.71 24.80 -0.96
C LEU A 615 -11.12 24.71 -1.56
N ASN A 616 -12.01 24.00 -0.86
CA ASN A 616 -13.20 23.43 -1.48
C ASN A 616 -14.38 23.33 -0.49
N ASP A 617 -14.39 24.23 0.50
CA ASP A 617 -15.07 24.03 1.79
C ASP A 617 -16.37 24.83 1.97
N GLU A 618 -17.38 24.16 2.54
CA GLU A 618 -18.66 24.75 2.96
C GLU A 618 -18.74 24.94 4.49
N SER A 619 -17.70 24.53 5.23
CA SER A 619 -17.69 24.29 6.69
C SER A 619 -16.53 24.94 7.45
N GLY A 620 -15.79 25.85 6.82
CA GLY A 620 -14.72 26.64 7.44
C GLY A 620 -13.31 26.05 7.25
N SER A 621 -12.45 26.80 6.56
CA SER A 621 -11.08 26.38 6.20
C SER A 621 -10.06 26.53 7.34
N VAL A 622 -10.49 26.68 8.60
CA VAL A 622 -9.66 26.91 9.81
C VAL A 622 -8.49 25.92 9.98
N ARG A 623 -8.64 24.70 9.47
CA ARG A 623 -7.63 23.63 9.56
C ARG A 623 -6.43 23.85 8.64
N TRP A 624 -6.51 24.76 7.68
CA TRP A 624 -5.43 25.09 6.77
C TRP A 624 -4.83 26.43 7.20
N LEU A 625 -3.50 26.49 7.34
CA LEU A 625 -2.74 27.72 7.55
C LEU A 625 -1.96 27.97 6.26
N CYS A 626 -2.60 28.63 5.31
CA CYS A 626 -2.05 28.85 3.97
C CYS A 626 -1.23 30.14 3.93
N PHE A 627 -0.13 30.13 3.17
CA PHE A 627 0.78 31.27 2.98
C PHE A 627 1.29 31.33 1.55
N GLU A 628 1.05 32.45 0.88
CA GLU A 628 1.60 32.74 -0.45
C GLU A 628 3.04 33.26 -0.32
N ILE A 629 4.00 32.56 -0.92
CA ILE A 629 5.43 32.92 -0.88
C ILE A 629 5.95 33.28 -2.29
N ARG A 630 6.95 34.16 -2.35
CA ARG A 630 7.59 34.67 -3.58
C ARG A 630 8.84 33.90 -3.99
N SER A 631 9.56 33.32 -3.03
CA SER A 631 10.73 32.46 -3.18
C SER A 631 11.20 31.93 -1.82
N ILE A 632 12.17 31.01 -1.81
CA ILE A 632 12.93 30.61 -0.62
C ILE A 632 14.42 30.71 -0.96
N ASP A 633 15.22 31.38 -0.12
CA ASP A 633 16.68 31.41 -0.23
C ASP A 633 17.26 30.09 0.32
N TRP A 634 17.83 29.28 -0.57
CA TRP A 634 18.33 27.94 -0.27
C TRP A 634 19.50 27.91 0.73
N SER A 635 20.15 29.05 1.00
CA SER A 635 21.25 29.13 1.96
C SER A 635 20.82 28.90 3.42
N TYR A 636 19.52 28.80 3.73
CA TYR A 636 19.05 28.27 5.02
C TYR A 636 19.68 26.93 5.36
N LYS A 637 19.97 26.08 4.36
CA LYS A 637 20.52 24.73 4.55
C LYS A 637 21.93 24.70 5.15
N GLU A 638 22.69 25.77 4.95
CA GLU A 638 24.09 25.90 5.39
C GLU A 638 24.20 26.78 6.62
N LYS A 639 23.29 27.76 6.77
CA LYS A 639 23.30 28.74 7.86
C LYS A 639 22.51 28.28 9.09
N VAL A 640 21.36 27.62 8.90
CA VAL A 640 20.44 27.27 9.98
C VAL A 640 20.61 25.80 10.38
N ASN A 641 20.99 25.55 11.63
CA ASN A 641 20.82 24.22 12.22
C ASN A 641 19.35 24.05 12.66
N ILE A 642 18.64 23.09 12.04
CA ILE A 642 17.25 22.75 12.37
C ILE A 642 17.06 22.33 13.84
N ASP A 643 18.09 21.75 14.48
CA ASP A 643 18.05 21.37 15.90
C ASP A 643 17.95 22.59 16.83
N ASN A 644 18.49 23.75 16.44
CA ASN A 644 18.35 25.00 17.20
C ASN A 644 16.93 25.59 17.10
N VAL A 645 16.29 25.43 15.93
CA VAL A 645 14.90 25.83 15.70
C VAL A 645 13.96 24.96 16.55
N TRP A 646 14.23 23.65 16.60
CA TRP A 646 13.48 22.73 17.46
C TRP A 646 13.76 22.92 18.95
N SER A 647 14.97 23.30 19.36
CA SER A 647 15.27 23.56 20.78
C SER A 647 14.54 24.81 21.29
N GLN A 648 14.47 25.87 20.48
CA GLN A 648 13.63 27.04 20.78
C GLN A 648 12.15 26.64 20.88
N ALA A 649 11.62 25.89 19.91
CA ALA A 649 10.22 25.42 19.95
C ALA A 649 9.94 24.52 21.17
N TYR A 650 10.92 23.73 21.62
CA TYR A 650 10.83 22.88 22.79
C TYR A 650 10.87 23.67 24.11
N THR A 651 11.74 24.67 24.22
CA THR A 651 11.75 25.59 25.37
C THR A 651 10.44 26.37 25.47
N LEU A 652 9.88 26.82 24.34
CA LEU A 652 8.56 27.46 24.30
C LEU A 652 7.42 26.51 24.72
N TYR A 653 7.48 25.23 24.33
CA TYR A 653 6.54 24.21 24.83
C TYR A 653 6.66 24.03 26.35
N LYS A 654 7.89 23.87 26.89
CA LYS A 654 8.14 23.68 28.32
C LYS A 654 7.77 24.90 29.19
N SER A 655 7.87 26.12 28.65
CA SER A 655 7.45 27.35 29.35
C SER A 655 5.93 27.60 29.29
N GLY A 656 5.16 26.74 28.62
CA GLY A 656 3.70 26.87 28.54
C GLY A 656 3.20 27.90 27.52
N PHE A 657 4.00 28.21 26.49
CA PHE A 657 3.63 29.16 25.43
C PHE A 657 2.25 28.84 24.82
N HIS A 658 1.39 29.86 24.69
CA HIS A 658 0.04 29.73 24.15
C HIS A 658 0.06 29.53 22.62
N CYS A 659 0.43 28.30 22.23
CA CYS A 659 0.56 27.89 20.84
C CYS A 659 -0.79 27.75 20.10
N ASP A 660 -1.92 27.58 20.78
CA ASP A 660 -3.23 27.43 20.15
C ASP A 660 -3.74 28.76 19.51
N LEU A 661 -4.69 28.66 18.58
CA LEU A 661 -5.24 29.83 17.87
C LEU A 661 -6.23 30.60 18.75
N THR A 662 -6.18 31.93 18.72
CA THR A 662 -7.24 32.78 19.31
C THR A 662 -8.47 32.89 18.38
N PRO A 663 -9.65 33.32 18.86
CA PRO A 663 -10.82 33.55 18.01
C PRO A 663 -10.56 34.55 16.87
N GLU A 664 -9.72 35.55 17.13
CA GLU A 664 -9.32 36.59 16.18
C GLU A 664 -8.41 35.99 15.09
N GLU A 665 -7.42 35.19 15.47
CA GLU A 665 -6.55 34.46 14.53
C GLU A 665 -7.33 33.42 13.70
N ILE A 666 -8.37 32.80 14.25
CA ILE A 666 -9.27 31.92 13.51
C ILE A 666 -10.01 32.71 12.44
N LYS A 667 -10.63 33.84 12.80
CA LYS A 667 -11.36 34.71 11.88
C LYS A 667 -10.46 35.29 10.79
N GLU A 668 -9.27 35.76 11.17
CA GLU A 668 -8.23 36.27 10.27
C GLU A 668 -7.79 35.19 9.26
N ASN A 669 -7.57 33.96 9.72
CA ASN A 669 -7.23 32.84 8.84
C ASN A 669 -8.39 32.38 7.95
N GLU A 670 -9.65 32.43 8.41
CA GLU A 670 -10.80 32.15 7.54
C GLU A 670 -11.01 33.19 6.45
N GLU A 671 -10.78 34.47 6.75
CA GLU A 671 -10.81 35.57 5.79
C GLU A 671 -9.69 35.41 4.75
N TYR A 672 -8.44 35.26 5.20
CA TYR A 672 -7.28 35.06 4.32
C TYR A 672 -7.40 33.80 3.46
N ASN A 673 -7.96 32.70 3.98
CA ASN A 673 -8.14 31.47 3.21
C ASN A 673 -9.22 31.56 2.13
N ARG A 674 -10.05 32.62 2.07
CA ARG A 674 -11.06 32.75 1.00
C ARG A 674 -10.45 32.83 -0.39
N GLN A 675 -9.27 33.43 -0.53
CA GLN A 675 -8.57 33.57 -1.82
C GLN A 675 -8.05 32.25 -2.39
N PHE A 676 -7.98 31.19 -1.57
CA PHE A 676 -7.55 29.86 -1.99
C PHE A 676 -8.73 28.89 -2.23
N ASN A 677 -9.98 29.35 -2.05
CA ASN A 677 -11.16 28.57 -2.40
C ASN A 677 -11.32 28.52 -3.91
N ILE A 678 -11.53 27.31 -4.45
CA ILE A 678 -11.91 27.08 -5.84
C ILE A 678 -13.22 27.82 -6.13
N THR A 679 -13.10 28.81 -7.00
CA THR A 679 -14.22 29.52 -7.60
C THR A 679 -14.96 28.57 -8.54
N THR A 680 -16.27 28.78 -8.66
CA THR A 680 -17.13 28.04 -9.59
C THR A 680 -17.72 29.03 -10.56
N THR A 681 -18.01 28.61 -11.79
CA THR A 681 -18.62 29.52 -12.78
C THR A 681 -19.99 30.01 -12.30
N GLU A 682 -20.71 29.23 -11.47
CA GLU A 682 -21.87 29.73 -10.74
C GLU A 682 -21.54 30.89 -9.78
N TYR A 683 -20.45 30.81 -9.02
CA TYR A 683 -19.97 31.89 -8.13
C TYR A 683 -19.58 33.15 -8.90
N GLU A 684 -18.82 33.01 -10.00
CA GLU A 684 -18.45 34.14 -10.87
C GLU A 684 -19.69 34.83 -11.44
N LEU A 685 -20.64 34.06 -11.98
CA LEU A 685 -21.85 34.59 -12.60
C LEU A 685 -22.80 35.19 -11.57
N ILE A 686 -22.96 34.61 -10.38
CA ILE A 686 -23.74 35.23 -9.28
C ILE A 686 -23.05 36.53 -8.84
N HIS A 687 -21.74 36.54 -8.63
CA HIS A 687 -21.02 37.75 -8.23
C HIS A 687 -21.10 38.86 -9.30
N LYS A 688 -21.10 38.49 -10.58
CA LYS A 688 -21.28 39.40 -11.71
C LYS A 688 -22.70 39.97 -11.82
N TYR A 689 -23.71 39.11 -11.86
CA TYR A 689 -25.09 39.50 -12.21
C TYR A 689 -26.02 39.75 -11.01
N LEU A 690 -25.64 39.37 -9.79
CA LEU A 690 -26.47 39.48 -8.59
C LEU A 690 -25.75 40.15 -7.41
N SER A 691 -26.51 40.72 -6.49
CA SER A 691 -26.06 41.10 -5.14
C SER A 691 -27.11 40.75 -4.09
N PRO A 692 -26.72 40.51 -2.82
CA PRO A 692 -27.66 40.20 -1.75
C PRO A 692 -28.74 41.29 -1.60
N GLY A 693 -29.99 40.86 -1.53
CA GLY A 693 -31.13 41.70 -1.19
C GLY A 693 -31.72 41.32 0.17
N THR A 694 -32.80 41.99 0.54
CA THR A 694 -33.54 41.86 1.79
C THR A 694 -35.04 41.86 1.53
N ARG A 695 -35.79 41.26 2.45
CA ARG A 695 -37.26 41.28 2.42
C ARG A 695 -37.83 42.69 2.65
N GLU A 696 -37.14 43.50 3.44
CA GLU A 696 -37.58 44.83 3.88
C GLU A 696 -37.66 45.85 2.74
N HIS A 697 -36.84 45.69 1.70
CA HIS A 697 -36.80 46.55 0.52
C HIS A 697 -37.70 46.04 -0.63
N ASN A 698 -38.44 44.94 -0.43
CA ASN A 698 -39.23 44.21 -1.45
C ASN A 698 -38.39 43.71 -2.64
N ASP A 699 -37.18 43.25 -2.37
CA ASP A 699 -36.25 42.79 -3.42
C ASP A 699 -36.74 41.50 -4.11
N CYS A 700 -36.13 41.15 -5.24
CA CYS A 700 -36.57 40.01 -6.04
C CYS A 700 -36.31 38.69 -5.29
N PHE A 701 -37.35 38.02 -4.82
CA PHE A 701 -37.23 36.67 -4.25
C PHE A 701 -37.07 35.65 -5.37
N MET A 702 -35.96 34.90 -5.34
CA MET A 702 -35.65 33.85 -6.31
C MET A 702 -35.17 32.58 -5.60
N THR A 703 -35.65 31.41 -6.02
CA THR A 703 -35.09 30.13 -5.57
C THR A 703 -33.74 29.88 -6.27
N ALA A 704 -32.96 28.90 -5.78
CA ALA A 704 -31.73 28.50 -6.46
C ALA A 704 -31.97 28.02 -7.91
N THR A 705 -33.15 27.46 -8.20
CA THR A 705 -33.55 27.07 -9.57
C THR A 705 -33.82 28.28 -10.44
N ASP A 706 -34.52 29.30 -9.94
CA ASP A 706 -34.82 30.54 -10.68
C ASP A 706 -33.53 31.32 -10.96
N ILE A 707 -32.60 31.31 -9.99
CA ILE A 707 -31.26 31.89 -10.15
C ILE A 707 -30.49 31.12 -11.23
N LEU A 708 -30.50 29.77 -11.22
CA LEU A 708 -29.86 28.98 -12.29
C LEU A 708 -30.44 29.32 -13.68
N LEU A 709 -31.76 29.42 -13.80
CA LEU A 709 -32.42 29.74 -15.08
C LEU A 709 -32.04 31.15 -15.57
N TYR A 710 -32.03 32.14 -14.68
CA TYR A 710 -31.58 33.50 -14.99
C TYR A 710 -30.10 33.54 -15.43
N LEU A 711 -29.20 32.82 -14.75
CA LEU A 711 -27.78 32.79 -15.15
C LEU A 711 -27.55 32.00 -16.46
N ALA A 712 -28.39 31.00 -16.75
CA ALA A 712 -28.38 30.32 -18.04
C ALA A 712 -28.87 31.24 -19.18
N GLU A 713 -29.88 32.08 -18.92
CA GLU A 713 -30.33 33.14 -19.84
C GLU A 713 -29.23 34.18 -20.09
N GLN A 714 -28.59 34.71 -19.03
CA GLN A 714 -27.48 35.67 -19.12
C GLN A 714 -26.20 35.10 -19.79
N THR A 715 -26.14 33.79 -20.05
CA THR A 715 -25.06 33.12 -20.78
C THR A 715 -25.51 32.49 -22.10
N ASN A 716 -26.75 32.75 -22.55
CA ASN A 716 -27.37 32.17 -23.73
C ASN A 716 -27.29 30.63 -23.78
N GLY A 717 -27.33 29.96 -22.61
CA GLY A 717 -27.19 28.51 -22.48
C GLY A 717 -25.81 27.94 -22.82
N LYS A 718 -24.81 28.77 -23.12
CA LYS A 718 -23.45 28.34 -23.53
C LYS A 718 -22.63 27.78 -22.36
N VAL A 719 -23.00 28.10 -21.12
CA VAL A 719 -22.35 27.63 -19.90
C VAL A 719 -23.26 26.62 -19.19
N LYS A 720 -22.73 25.44 -18.88
CA LYS A 720 -23.49 24.35 -18.24
C LYS A 720 -23.43 24.49 -16.71
N LEU A 721 -24.47 25.10 -16.14
CA LEU A 721 -24.59 25.37 -14.70
C LEU A 721 -25.25 24.22 -13.91
N ASN A 722 -24.98 24.15 -12.61
CA ASN A 722 -25.49 23.15 -11.67
C ASN A 722 -26.19 23.81 -10.47
N ASN A 723 -27.45 23.42 -10.20
CA ASN A 723 -28.28 23.98 -9.13
C ASN A 723 -27.63 23.82 -7.73
N ILE A 724 -26.89 22.72 -7.53
CA ILE A 724 -26.15 22.47 -6.27
C ILE A 724 -25.00 23.49 -6.11
N ASN A 725 -24.34 23.87 -7.19
CA ASN A 725 -23.28 24.88 -7.16
C ASN A 725 -23.84 26.29 -7.01
N VAL A 726 -24.99 26.61 -7.63
CA VAL A 726 -25.72 27.87 -7.39
C VAL A 726 -26.04 28.04 -5.89
N GLY A 727 -26.61 27.01 -5.24
CA GLY A 727 -26.88 27.05 -3.80
C GLY A 727 -25.63 27.22 -2.92
N ARG A 728 -24.49 26.63 -3.32
CA ARG A 728 -23.18 26.83 -2.67
C ARG A 728 -22.64 28.23 -2.83
N ALA A 729 -22.63 28.74 -4.06
CA ALA A 729 -22.13 30.05 -4.41
C ALA A 729 -22.89 31.16 -3.66
N LEU A 730 -24.22 31.06 -3.58
CA LEU A 730 -25.05 31.97 -2.78
C LEU A 730 -24.66 31.96 -1.30
N LYS A 731 -24.40 30.77 -0.72
CA LYS A 731 -23.91 30.65 0.67
C LYS A 731 -22.52 31.28 0.85
N MET A 732 -21.60 31.06 -0.09
CA MET A 732 -20.23 31.64 -0.05
C MET A 732 -20.25 33.17 -0.18
N LEU A 733 -21.13 33.70 -1.03
CA LEU A 733 -21.38 35.13 -1.21
C LEU A 733 -22.30 35.73 -0.12
N SER A 734 -22.55 35.00 0.97
CA SER A 734 -23.33 35.44 2.13
C SER A 734 -24.77 35.90 1.84
N PHE A 735 -25.42 35.38 0.78
CA PHE A 735 -26.83 35.63 0.53
C PHE A 735 -27.70 34.96 1.62
N ALA A 736 -28.55 35.75 2.27
CA ALA A 736 -29.49 35.25 3.26
C ALA A 736 -30.56 34.36 2.61
N ARG A 737 -30.75 33.17 3.17
CA ARG A 737 -31.79 32.22 2.72
C ARG A 737 -33.05 32.39 3.56
N ASP A 738 -34.11 32.92 2.95
CA ASP A 738 -35.42 33.11 3.59
C ASP A 738 -36.46 32.10 3.06
N LYS A 739 -37.62 32.06 3.70
CA LYS A 739 -38.76 31.22 3.36
C LYS A 739 -39.94 32.10 2.95
N ASN A 740 -40.35 31.97 1.69
CA ASN A 740 -41.51 32.68 1.18
C ASN A 740 -42.81 32.09 1.75
N TYR A 741 -43.80 32.96 1.95
CA TYR A 741 -45.16 32.62 2.39
C TYR A 741 -46.14 33.34 1.46
N PRO A 742 -47.21 32.68 1.00
CA PRO A 742 -47.81 31.46 1.56
C PRO A 742 -47.15 30.13 1.12
N ASP A 743 -46.38 30.11 0.03
CA ASP A 743 -45.99 28.87 -0.67
C ASP A 743 -44.99 27.96 0.07
N LYS A 744 -44.45 28.41 1.21
CA LYS A 744 -43.49 27.70 2.08
C LYS A 744 -42.14 27.36 1.43
N ASN A 745 -41.90 27.79 0.19
CA ASN A 745 -40.66 27.56 -0.56
C ASN A 745 -39.48 28.38 0.00
N TYR A 746 -38.27 27.82 -0.11
CA TYR A 746 -37.04 28.46 0.33
C TYR A 746 -36.27 29.08 -0.84
N GLY A 747 -35.71 30.26 -0.65
CA GLY A 747 -34.99 31.01 -1.67
C GLY A 747 -34.22 32.17 -1.07
N TYR A 748 -33.90 33.15 -1.90
CA TYR A 748 -32.98 34.25 -1.59
C TYR A 748 -33.56 35.55 -2.13
N PHE A 749 -33.44 36.63 -1.37
CA PHE A 749 -33.70 37.98 -1.88
C PHE A 749 -32.45 38.44 -2.63
N VAL A 750 -32.62 38.88 -3.87
CA VAL A 750 -31.52 39.28 -4.75
C VAL A 750 -31.82 40.57 -5.50
N PHE A 751 -30.82 41.43 -5.65
CA PHE A 751 -30.80 42.47 -6.67
C PHE A 751 -30.20 41.90 -7.96
N LYS A 752 -30.85 42.13 -9.10
CA LYS A 752 -30.26 41.91 -10.42
C LYS A 752 -29.44 43.13 -10.80
N LYS A 753 -28.12 42.94 -10.99
CA LYS A 753 -27.22 43.99 -11.45
C LYS A 753 -27.48 44.27 -12.92
N ILE A 754 -27.77 45.52 -13.25
CA ILE A 754 -27.76 46.01 -14.63
C ILE A 754 -26.29 46.16 -15.04
N LEU A 755 -25.92 45.62 -16.20
CA LEU A 755 -24.58 45.62 -16.80
C LEU A 755 -24.66 45.97 -18.29
#